data_AF-A0A1G6VJD2-F1
#
_entry.id   AF-A0A1G6VJD2-F1
#
_cell.length_a   1.000
_cell.length_b   1.000
_cell.length_c   1.000
_cell.angle_alpha   90.00
_cell.angle_beta   90.00
_cell.angle_gamma   90.00
#
_symmetry.space_group_name_H-M   'P 1'
#
loop_
_entity.id
_entity.type
_entity.pdbx_description
1 polymer ?
#
loop_
_entity_poly.entity_id
_entity_poly.type
_entity_poly.pdbx_seq_one_letter_code
_entity_poly.pdbx_strand_id
1 'polypeptide(L)'
;MDGRADPVAGLSHCMLRGFQMRIVFGRALASVAFLFSCAALPQLATAQVDFTGGYSQDFDTLANSGSSATLPAGWAIAEAGTSSNNNGQYQAGDGSSNSGDTWSYGSTGSGERALGALLSGSLNSRFGLQLVNRSGGALSSLGLSYTGEQWRLGTAGREDRLDFEYSLDATSLTTGTWTAVSALRFVAPNTSAAPGPLDGNAAANRRAISGEITGLNWGADQVLWIRWIDFNANSNDDGLAIDDLVIGTLADVPPVLLSTTPVDNASGVAVSQAPRLRFSESVDLNAAAVSFSCGGNAVAFSSNSPASEIVLTPNSALPYSANCALNIPASAVTDRDGTSEPIAADIVLAFSTEADLPPAVVSTTPANGATNVAPAVTPSVQFSETVNLAAPAFSLECDAAGAIALSHPASGQTITLSPQALLDEGDRCTLRILAAQITDGGGQNLPADVSVQFEVSAGAGSYYAQVNTSSPGQLRCTLHQTIRGHTAYPYSGSGTSTWTILELAEEDPNDPTRIIDAYRNRKYVKGSDRAGTGSGITYNREHSWPNSLGFGSTTGNLGLPNAPYTDTHMLYLTDTGYNADRGNMPYADCTQVSGCAERPTEANNGVGGGTGVYPGNSNWFQGPNGNQGSFQVWSARRGDLARAVMYMAIRYEGGQDPNTGQNEPDLELTDNRNLIQITSSSPAYMGLMSTLLAWHQADPPDAAEVLRNDVVQSFQGNRNPFIDHPEWATEALFTSTTPAVCEPLTPQPTEIFGNGFESLN
;
A
#
# COMPACT_ATOMS: atom_id res chain seq x y z
N MET A 1 -55.76 11.86 -1.93
CA MET A 1 -54.67 11.22 -1.19
C MET A 1 -53.66 10.76 -2.22
N ASP A 2 -52.61 11.58 -2.32
CA ASP A 2 -51.32 11.51 -3.00
C ASP A 2 -51.16 10.71 -4.30
N GLY A 3 -51.05 11.47 -5.40
CA GLY A 3 -50.70 11.00 -6.74
C GLY A 3 -49.25 11.33 -7.13
N ARG A 4 -48.55 10.30 -7.63
CA ARG A 4 -47.41 10.33 -8.57
C ARG A 4 -47.87 10.86 -9.95
N ALA A 5 -47.08 11.37 -10.91
CA ALA A 5 -45.64 11.31 -11.23
C ALA A 5 -45.24 12.48 -12.19
N ASP A 6 -43.95 12.88 -12.13
CA ASP A 6 -42.97 13.29 -13.19
C ASP A 6 -43.28 14.38 -14.27
N PRO A 7 -42.26 14.97 -14.96
CA PRO A 7 -40.90 15.41 -14.57
C PRO A 7 -40.51 16.82 -15.14
N VAL A 8 -39.25 17.26 -14.91
CA VAL A 8 -38.43 18.24 -15.71
C VAL A 8 -38.35 19.73 -15.28
N ALA A 9 -37.08 20.19 -15.18
CA ALA A 9 -36.48 21.54 -15.33
C ALA A 9 -36.61 22.63 -14.24
N GLY A 10 -35.45 23.17 -13.81
CA GLY A 10 -35.28 24.49 -13.19
C GLY A 10 -34.22 25.28 -13.98
N LEU A 11 -34.54 26.47 -14.53
CA LEU A 11 -34.52 27.83 -13.93
C LEU A 11 -33.17 28.52 -14.22
N SER A 12 -33.07 29.71 -14.81
CA SER A 12 -33.90 30.90 -14.60
C SER A 12 -33.95 31.85 -15.80
N HIS A 13 -35.07 32.56 -15.97
CA HIS A 13 -35.19 33.76 -16.81
C HIS A 13 -36.27 34.73 -16.27
N CYS A 14 -35.91 36.02 -16.30
CA CYS A 14 -36.73 37.17 -16.70
C CYS A 14 -37.78 37.81 -15.76
N MET A 15 -37.63 39.13 -15.59
CA MET A 15 -38.65 40.18 -15.36
C MET A 15 -38.16 41.41 -16.18
N LEU A 16 -38.93 42.32 -16.76
CA LEU A 16 -40.35 42.51 -17.05
C LEU A 16 -40.42 43.58 -18.18
N ARG A 17 -41.41 43.47 -19.10
CA ARG A 17 -41.84 44.52 -20.05
C ARG A 17 -42.46 45.71 -19.28
N GLY A 18 -42.55 46.97 -19.72
CA GLY A 18 -42.41 47.63 -21.02
C GLY A 18 -43.47 48.74 -21.11
N PHE A 19 -43.26 49.84 -21.84
CA PHE A 19 -44.31 50.62 -22.52
C PHE A 19 -43.72 51.57 -23.59
N GLN A 20 -44.43 51.69 -24.72
CA GLN A 20 -44.11 52.47 -25.94
C GLN A 20 -44.56 53.95 -25.83
N MET A 21 -44.34 54.92 -26.74
CA MET A 21 -44.30 54.92 -28.22
C MET A 21 -43.87 56.29 -28.82
N ARG A 22 -43.06 56.25 -29.89
CA ARG A 22 -42.93 57.09 -31.13
C ARG A 22 -42.91 58.64 -31.11
N ILE A 23 -41.99 59.21 -31.92
CA ILE A 23 -42.20 59.93 -33.22
C ILE A 23 -40.82 60.12 -33.91
N VAL A 24 -40.81 60.39 -35.23
CA VAL A 24 -39.82 59.98 -36.23
C VAL A 24 -39.37 61.14 -37.18
N PHE A 25 -38.14 61.01 -37.73
CA PHE A 25 -37.50 61.58 -38.95
C PHE A 25 -37.04 63.05 -39.06
N GLY A 26 -35.80 63.24 -39.60
CA GLY A 26 -35.41 64.43 -40.37
C GLY A 26 -33.89 64.70 -40.52
N ARG A 27 -33.36 64.67 -41.75
CA ARG A 27 -31.94 64.70 -42.21
C ARG A 27 -31.26 66.10 -42.22
N ALA A 28 -29.91 66.17 -42.19
CA ALA A 28 -29.01 66.67 -43.27
C ALA A 28 -27.69 67.38 -42.81
N LEU A 29 -26.56 66.84 -43.31
CA LEU A 29 -25.35 67.44 -43.95
C LEU A 29 -24.50 68.61 -43.37
N ALA A 30 -23.16 68.39 -43.49
CA ALA A 30 -22.08 69.27 -43.98
C ALA A 30 -21.04 69.90 -43.00
N SER A 31 -19.86 69.26 -42.98
CA SER A 31 -18.50 69.77 -43.29
C SER A 31 -18.05 71.20 -42.94
N VAL A 32 -16.94 71.33 -42.18
CA VAL A 32 -15.80 72.24 -42.49
C VAL A 32 -14.49 71.63 -41.96
N ALA A 33 -13.50 71.51 -42.85
CA ALA A 33 -12.12 71.11 -42.57
C ALA A 33 -11.22 72.34 -42.36
N PHE A 34 -10.15 72.23 -41.57
CA PHE A 34 -8.90 72.97 -41.82
C PHE A 34 -7.68 72.24 -41.26
N LEU A 35 -6.61 72.30 -42.05
CA LEU A 35 -5.38 71.52 -42.01
C LEU A 35 -4.48 71.82 -40.80
N PHE A 36 -3.78 70.79 -40.32
CA PHE A 36 -2.39 70.90 -39.88
C PHE A 36 -1.57 69.79 -40.54
N SER A 37 -0.60 70.21 -41.35
CA SER A 37 0.43 69.36 -41.93
C SER A 37 1.38 68.94 -40.81
N CYS A 38 1.45 67.65 -40.51
CA CYS A 38 2.55 67.05 -39.77
C CYS A 38 3.17 66.01 -40.71
N ALA A 39 4.43 66.25 -41.09
CA ALA A 39 5.19 65.35 -41.94
C ALA A 39 5.23 63.96 -41.28
N ALA A 40 4.50 63.01 -41.85
CA ALA A 40 4.71 61.60 -41.57
C ALA A 40 6.08 61.23 -42.16
N LEU A 41 7.06 61.03 -41.28
CA LEU A 41 8.25 60.26 -41.61
C LEU A 41 7.76 58.93 -42.22
N PRO A 42 8.27 58.49 -43.37
CA PRO A 42 7.97 57.15 -43.84
C PRO A 42 8.56 56.19 -42.81
N GLN A 43 7.68 55.56 -42.02
CA GLN A 43 8.05 54.37 -41.27
C GLN A 43 8.44 53.34 -42.33
N LEU A 44 9.73 52.99 -42.37
CA LEU A 44 10.25 51.93 -43.23
C LEU A 44 9.40 50.69 -42.96
N ALA A 45 8.54 50.33 -43.91
CA ALA A 45 7.84 49.05 -43.87
C ALA A 45 8.92 47.97 -43.90
N THR A 46 9.03 47.18 -42.83
CA THR A 46 9.84 45.98 -42.82
C THR A 46 9.36 45.10 -43.98
N ALA A 47 10.26 44.69 -44.87
CA ALA A 47 9.89 43.89 -46.03
C ALA A 47 9.24 42.58 -45.56
N GLN A 48 7.94 42.41 -45.80
CA GLN A 48 7.18 41.19 -45.50
C GLN A 48 7.79 39.98 -46.23
N VAL A 49 7.72 38.79 -45.62
CA VAL A 49 8.20 37.54 -46.24
C VAL A 49 7.03 36.81 -46.90
N ASP A 50 7.12 36.60 -48.20
CA ASP A 50 6.16 35.78 -48.96
C ASP A 50 6.44 34.29 -48.69
N PHE A 51 5.51 33.59 -48.04
CA PHE A 51 5.60 32.16 -47.75
C PHE A 51 5.01 31.34 -48.89
N THR A 52 5.83 30.52 -49.55
CA THR A 52 5.44 29.67 -50.69
C THR A 52 5.53 28.17 -50.38
N GLY A 53 5.68 27.79 -49.11
CA GLY A 53 5.80 26.39 -48.66
C GLY A 53 7.03 26.13 -47.78
N GLY A 54 7.98 27.06 -47.72
CA GLY A 54 9.15 26.99 -46.87
C GLY A 54 9.76 28.36 -46.55
N TYR A 55 10.41 28.48 -45.40
CA TYR A 55 11.24 29.63 -44.99
C TYR A 55 12.33 29.16 -44.01
N SER A 56 13.50 29.77 -44.04
CA SER A 56 14.58 29.50 -43.10
C SER A 56 15.32 30.77 -42.67
N GLN A 57 15.84 30.78 -41.44
CA GLN A 57 16.65 31.86 -40.91
C GLN A 57 17.69 31.34 -39.90
N ASP A 58 18.96 31.63 -40.15
CA ASP A 58 20.13 31.29 -39.34
C ASP A 58 20.70 32.49 -38.57
N PHE A 59 20.18 33.70 -38.78
CA PHE A 59 20.56 34.93 -38.07
C PHE A 59 22.04 35.36 -38.11
N ASP A 60 22.92 34.63 -38.81
CA ASP A 60 24.33 34.94 -39.03
C ASP A 60 24.60 36.31 -39.68
N THR A 61 23.55 36.94 -40.22
CA THR A 61 23.59 38.30 -40.76
C THR A 61 23.45 39.41 -39.71
N LEU A 62 23.14 39.06 -38.45
CA LEU A 62 23.05 40.01 -37.34
C LEU A 62 24.41 40.61 -36.98
N ALA A 63 24.41 41.82 -36.43
CA ALA A 63 25.64 42.49 -36.02
C ALA A 63 26.39 41.69 -34.95
N ASN A 64 27.70 41.51 -35.15
CA ASN A 64 28.58 40.84 -34.20
C ASN A 64 29.36 41.74 -33.23
N SER A 65 29.08 43.04 -33.28
CA SER A 65 29.56 44.05 -32.33
C SER A 65 28.63 45.27 -32.33
N GLY A 66 28.58 45.98 -31.19
CA GLY A 66 27.77 47.20 -31.05
C GLY A 66 26.26 46.96 -31.06
N SER A 67 25.48 48.02 -31.30
CA SER A 67 24.03 47.97 -31.48
C SER A 67 23.62 48.12 -32.95
N SER A 68 22.49 47.52 -33.33
CA SER A 68 21.97 47.56 -34.69
C SER A 68 20.45 47.49 -34.72
N ALA A 69 19.84 48.17 -35.69
CA ALA A 69 18.41 48.05 -36.00
C ALA A 69 18.16 47.19 -37.26
N THR A 70 19.20 46.64 -37.88
CA THR A 70 19.10 45.88 -39.12
C THR A 70 18.82 44.41 -38.81
N LEU A 71 17.59 43.98 -39.10
CA LEU A 71 17.13 42.60 -38.95
C LEU A 71 16.95 41.94 -40.33
N PRO A 72 16.92 40.60 -40.40
CA PRO A 72 16.54 39.90 -41.62
C PRO A 72 15.12 40.29 -42.08
N ALA A 73 14.83 40.11 -43.38
CA ALA A 73 13.51 40.45 -43.93
C ALA A 73 12.37 39.75 -43.16
N GLY A 74 11.30 40.49 -42.90
CA GLY A 74 10.13 40.06 -42.14
C GLY A 74 10.30 40.07 -40.62
N TRP A 75 11.52 40.20 -40.11
CA TRP A 75 11.78 40.23 -38.67
C TRP A 75 11.57 41.62 -38.07
N ALA A 76 11.03 41.63 -36.86
CA ALA A 76 10.84 42.83 -36.05
C ALA A 76 11.25 42.56 -34.61
N ILE A 77 11.54 43.64 -33.88
CA ILE A 77 11.71 43.66 -32.43
C ILE A 77 10.79 44.71 -31.85
N ALA A 78 10.27 44.46 -30.66
CA ALA A 78 9.45 45.40 -29.91
C ALA A 78 9.88 45.40 -28.45
N GLU A 79 10.33 46.55 -28.00
CA GLU A 79 10.81 46.76 -26.63
C GLU A 79 9.85 47.67 -25.88
N ALA A 80 9.68 47.40 -24.60
CA ALA A 80 8.86 48.20 -23.71
C ALA A 80 9.52 48.30 -22.35
N GLY A 81 9.38 49.46 -21.70
CA GLY A 81 9.93 49.69 -20.37
C GLY A 81 10.60 51.05 -20.24
N THR A 82 11.40 51.21 -19.19
CA THR A 82 12.05 52.47 -18.79
C THR A 82 13.55 52.49 -19.05
N SER A 83 14.15 51.35 -19.43
CA SER A 83 15.56 51.25 -19.78
C SER A 83 15.93 52.12 -20.99
N SER A 84 17.15 52.64 -21.03
CA SER A 84 17.71 53.30 -22.23
C SER A 84 17.92 52.33 -23.39
N ASN A 85 17.91 51.02 -23.12
CA ASN A 85 17.94 49.98 -24.15
C ASN A 85 16.60 49.85 -24.85
N ASN A 86 15.49 50.43 -24.34
CA ASN A 86 14.23 50.51 -25.08
C ASN A 86 14.36 51.55 -26.22
N ASN A 87 15.07 51.14 -27.28
CA ASN A 87 15.48 52.01 -28.37
C ASN A 87 15.19 51.38 -29.74
N GLY A 88 14.62 50.17 -29.77
CA GLY A 88 14.29 49.47 -31.00
C GLY A 88 15.52 48.96 -31.75
N GLN A 89 16.60 48.66 -31.02
CA GLN A 89 17.84 48.06 -31.54
C GLN A 89 18.16 46.81 -30.73
N TYR A 90 18.83 45.84 -31.35
CA TYR A 90 19.47 44.75 -30.62
C TYR A 90 20.95 45.05 -30.38
N GLN A 91 21.55 44.41 -29.39
CA GLN A 91 22.98 44.48 -29.09
C GLN A 91 23.69 43.16 -29.34
N ALA A 92 24.94 43.23 -29.81
CA ALA A 92 25.82 42.08 -29.88
C ALA A 92 26.32 41.68 -28.48
N GLY A 93 26.15 40.43 -28.07
CA GLY A 93 26.63 39.94 -26.78
C GLY A 93 26.96 38.45 -26.74
N ASP A 94 27.82 38.05 -25.82
CA ASP A 94 28.20 36.65 -25.55
C ASP A 94 27.59 36.13 -24.24
N GLY A 95 26.51 36.78 -23.77
CA GLY A 95 25.83 36.45 -22.51
C GLY A 95 26.45 37.08 -21.25
N SER A 96 27.57 37.80 -21.38
CA SER A 96 28.25 38.42 -20.23
C SER A 96 27.43 39.54 -19.57
N SER A 97 26.65 40.29 -20.35
CA SER A 97 25.74 41.35 -19.86
C SER A 97 24.54 40.76 -19.12
N ASN A 98 24.09 41.46 -18.08
CA ASN A 98 22.84 41.18 -17.36
C ASN A 98 21.78 42.27 -17.58
N SER A 99 22.02 43.20 -18.51
CA SER A 99 21.08 44.27 -18.82
C SER A 99 20.00 43.77 -19.76
N GLY A 100 18.74 44.07 -19.44
CA GLY A 100 17.64 43.71 -20.33
C GLY A 100 17.78 44.40 -21.69
N ASP A 101 17.67 43.61 -22.75
CA ASP A 101 17.75 44.06 -24.13
C ASP A 101 17.26 42.96 -25.10
N THR A 102 17.13 43.29 -26.37
CA THR A 102 17.17 42.31 -27.46
C THR A 102 18.63 42.05 -27.85
N TRP A 103 18.99 40.80 -28.08
CA TRP A 103 20.39 40.39 -28.26
C TRP A 103 20.60 39.65 -29.58
N SER A 104 21.68 40.00 -30.26
CA SER A 104 22.39 39.12 -31.19
C SER A 104 23.43 38.38 -30.37
N TYR A 105 23.10 37.17 -29.96
CA TYR A 105 23.97 36.33 -29.18
C TYR A 105 25.00 35.61 -30.06
N GLY A 106 26.16 35.31 -29.50
CA GLY A 106 27.24 34.60 -30.18
C GLY A 106 28.57 34.93 -29.54
N SER A 107 29.54 34.02 -29.64
CA SER A 107 30.90 34.27 -29.16
C SER A 107 31.46 35.60 -29.71
N THR A 108 32.24 36.32 -28.91
CA THR A 108 32.75 37.66 -29.29
C THR A 108 33.46 37.63 -30.66
N GLY A 109 32.94 38.41 -31.61
CA GLY A 109 33.47 38.50 -32.98
C GLY A 109 33.11 37.35 -33.93
N SER A 110 32.31 36.37 -33.46
CA SER A 110 31.79 35.29 -34.30
C SER A 110 30.88 35.82 -35.40
N GLY A 111 30.86 35.14 -36.55
CA GLY A 111 29.83 35.35 -37.58
C GLY A 111 28.59 34.49 -37.36
N GLU A 112 28.69 33.47 -36.51
CA GLU A 112 27.54 32.67 -36.08
C GLU A 112 26.80 33.43 -34.99
N ARG A 113 25.49 33.68 -35.20
CA ARG A 113 24.68 34.53 -34.32
C ARG A 113 23.28 33.96 -34.11
N ALA A 114 22.80 34.01 -32.88
CA ALA A 114 21.40 33.71 -32.53
C ALA A 114 20.62 34.98 -32.16
N LEU A 115 19.32 35.03 -32.45
CA LEU A 115 18.44 36.15 -32.05
C LEU A 115 17.73 35.82 -30.73
N GLY A 116 17.89 36.67 -29.73
CA GLY A 116 17.35 36.40 -28.40
C GLY A 116 16.96 37.63 -27.61
N ALA A 117 16.58 37.39 -26.36
CA ALA A 117 16.21 38.41 -25.41
C ALA A 117 16.83 38.10 -24.03
N LEU A 118 16.92 39.14 -23.21
CA LEU A 118 17.04 39.02 -21.77
C LEU A 118 16.03 39.98 -21.16
N LEU A 119 15.02 39.45 -20.46
CA LEU A 119 14.06 40.27 -19.75
C LEU A 119 14.70 40.92 -18.52
N SER A 120 14.20 42.09 -18.15
CA SER A 120 14.50 42.70 -16.85
C SER A 120 13.30 43.48 -16.32
N GLY A 121 13.33 43.85 -15.04
CA GLY A 121 12.31 44.74 -14.45
C GLY A 121 12.17 46.11 -15.13
N SER A 122 13.09 46.49 -16.02
CA SER A 122 13.08 47.77 -16.74
C SER A 122 12.93 47.64 -18.27
N LEU A 123 12.97 46.44 -18.82
CA LEU A 123 12.81 46.18 -20.26
C LEU A 123 12.20 44.80 -20.52
N ASN A 124 11.14 44.77 -21.32
CA ASN A 124 10.54 43.58 -21.89
C ASN A 124 10.77 43.62 -23.41
N SER A 125 11.45 42.61 -23.95
CA SER A 125 11.69 42.46 -25.39
C SER A 125 10.82 41.35 -25.96
N ARG A 126 10.35 41.56 -27.19
CA ARG A 126 9.69 40.56 -28.03
C ARG A 126 10.31 40.66 -29.42
N PHE A 127 10.52 39.52 -30.05
CA PHE A 127 11.01 39.46 -31.42
C PHE A 127 10.19 38.44 -32.20
N GLY A 128 10.08 38.62 -33.51
CA GLY A 128 9.23 37.77 -34.31
C GLY A 128 9.23 38.11 -35.79
N LEU A 129 8.44 37.34 -36.53
CA LEU A 129 8.46 37.29 -37.99
C LEU A 129 7.05 37.52 -38.55
N GLN A 130 6.97 38.31 -39.61
CA GLN A 130 5.77 38.52 -40.42
C GLN A 130 5.85 37.74 -41.74
N LEU A 131 4.91 36.83 -41.94
CA LEU A 131 4.75 36.02 -43.16
C LEU A 131 3.46 36.39 -43.90
N VAL A 132 3.47 36.29 -45.22
CA VAL A 132 2.27 36.40 -46.09
C VAL A 132 2.05 35.09 -46.81
N ASN A 133 0.85 34.52 -46.73
CA ASN A 133 0.58 33.25 -47.41
C ASN A 133 0.49 33.45 -48.93
N ARG A 134 1.53 33.01 -49.64
CA ARG A 134 1.61 32.98 -51.10
C ARG A 134 1.70 31.55 -51.64
N SER A 135 1.30 30.55 -50.85
CA SER A 135 1.30 29.13 -51.23
C SER A 135 0.21 28.74 -52.24
N GLY A 136 -0.72 29.65 -52.53
CA GLY A 136 -1.81 29.44 -53.50
C GLY A 136 -3.10 28.86 -52.92
N GLY A 137 -3.17 28.60 -51.61
CA GLY A 137 -4.36 28.12 -50.91
C GLY A 137 -4.33 28.42 -49.42
N ALA A 138 -5.44 28.18 -48.72
CA ALA A 138 -5.48 28.30 -47.26
C ALA A 138 -4.71 27.14 -46.60
N LEU A 139 -3.93 27.45 -45.56
CA LEU A 139 -3.16 26.47 -44.80
C LEU A 139 -3.85 26.18 -43.46
N SER A 140 -4.11 24.89 -43.21
CA SER A 140 -4.71 24.39 -41.96
C SER A 140 -3.70 24.11 -40.86
N SER A 141 -2.42 24.03 -41.23
CA SER A 141 -1.32 23.85 -40.30
C SER A 141 -0.01 24.42 -40.84
N LEU A 142 0.97 24.59 -39.94
CA LEU A 142 2.30 25.09 -40.27
C LEU A 142 3.33 24.45 -39.33
N GLY A 143 4.26 23.68 -39.89
CA GLY A 143 5.38 23.10 -39.16
C GLY A 143 6.52 24.09 -38.98
N LEU A 144 7.15 24.09 -37.82
CA LEU A 144 8.34 24.88 -37.52
C LEU A 144 9.35 24.06 -36.70
N SER A 145 10.64 24.28 -36.95
CA SER A 145 11.73 23.83 -36.09
C SER A 145 12.78 24.91 -35.92
N TYR A 146 13.47 24.93 -34.78
CA TYR A 146 14.59 25.84 -34.51
C TYR A 146 15.47 25.28 -33.39
N THR A 147 16.71 25.76 -33.29
CA THR A 147 17.57 25.55 -32.12
C THR A 147 17.24 26.62 -31.07
N GLY A 148 16.81 26.22 -29.88
CA GLY A 148 16.80 27.13 -28.73
C GLY A 148 18.15 27.12 -28.01
N GLU A 149 18.67 28.29 -27.67
CA GLU A 149 19.99 28.45 -27.05
C GLU A 149 19.94 29.29 -25.78
N GLN A 150 20.70 28.89 -24.76
CA GLN A 150 20.85 29.61 -23.50
C GLN A 150 22.27 30.20 -23.42
N TRP A 151 22.35 31.52 -23.55
CA TRP A 151 23.59 32.30 -23.52
C TRP A 151 23.89 32.89 -22.14
N ARG A 152 22.92 32.88 -21.22
CA ARG A 152 23.14 33.30 -19.84
C ARG A 152 22.21 32.59 -18.89
N LEU A 153 22.74 32.17 -17.74
CA LEU A 153 21.93 31.79 -16.58
C LEU A 153 21.85 32.97 -15.61
N GLY A 154 20.65 33.49 -15.38
CA GLY A 154 20.40 34.57 -14.44
C GLY A 154 20.33 34.10 -13.00
N THR A 155 19.61 33.00 -12.75
CA THR A 155 19.44 32.41 -11.40
C THR A 155 19.35 30.89 -11.48
N ALA A 156 20.17 30.17 -10.68
CA ALA A 156 20.15 28.71 -10.65
C ALA A 156 18.91 28.15 -9.93
N GLY A 157 18.52 26.91 -10.28
CA GLY A 157 17.48 26.13 -9.62
C GLY A 157 16.04 26.51 -10.00
N ARG A 158 15.85 27.28 -11.08
CA ARG A 158 14.52 27.67 -11.59
C ARG A 158 14.40 27.43 -13.09
N GLU A 159 13.15 27.36 -13.56
CA GLU A 159 12.85 27.37 -14.99
C GLU A 159 12.89 28.80 -15.53
N ASP A 160 13.43 28.94 -16.74
CA ASP A 160 13.24 30.09 -17.63
C ASP A 160 12.84 29.59 -19.01
N ARG A 161 12.17 30.43 -19.81
CA ARG A 161 11.69 30.01 -21.14
C ARG A 161 11.42 31.16 -22.10
N LEU A 162 11.52 30.85 -23.39
CA LEU A 162 10.90 31.61 -24.48
C LEU A 162 9.57 30.95 -24.85
N ASP A 163 8.48 31.68 -24.64
CA ASP A 163 7.13 31.30 -25.06
C ASP A 163 6.91 31.70 -26.53
N PHE A 164 6.45 30.74 -27.35
CA PHE A 164 6.09 30.96 -28.75
C PHE A 164 4.59 31.23 -28.91
N GLU A 165 4.26 32.24 -29.72
CA GLU A 165 2.88 32.60 -30.02
C GLU A 165 2.70 32.99 -31.50
N TYR A 166 1.46 32.85 -32.00
CA TYR A 166 1.08 33.31 -33.33
C TYR A 166 -0.20 34.17 -33.32
N SER A 167 -0.39 34.97 -34.37
CA SER A 167 -1.57 35.81 -34.57
C SER A 167 -1.91 36.00 -36.06
N LEU A 168 -3.20 35.91 -36.39
CA LEU A 168 -3.73 36.16 -37.74
C LEU A 168 -4.33 37.57 -37.91
N ASP A 169 -4.47 38.33 -36.82
CA ASP A 169 -5.04 39.69 -36.81
C ASP A 169 -4.04 40.76 -36.33
N ALA A 170 -2.83 40.37 -35.94
CA ALA A 170 -1.76 41.28 -35.57
C ALA A 170 -1.30 42.16 -36.74
N THR A 171 -1.01 43.42 -36.41
CA THR A 171 -0.38 44.39 -37.33
C THR A 171 1.05 44.75 -36.93
N SER A 172 1.49 44.27 -35.76
CA SER A 172 2.81 44.44 -35.17
C SER A 172 3.00 43.41 -34.06
N LEU A 173 4.21 43.27 -33.51
CA LEU A 173 4.49 42.41 -32.36
C LEU A 173 3.72 42.77 -31.08
N THR A 174 3.04 43.92 -31.01
CA THR A 174 2.33 44.40 -29.81
C THR A 174 0.82 44.59 -30.01
N THR A 175 0.28 44.22 -31.18
CA THR A 175 -1.16 44.35 -31.50
C THR A 175 -1.76 42.99 -31.85
N GLY A 176 -3.09 42.91 -31.90
CA GLY A 176 -3.82 41.68 -32.25
C GLY A 176 -4.02 40.70 -31.09
N THR A 177 -4.60 39.55 -31.43
CA THR A 177 -4.89 38.44 -30.53
C THR A 177 -3.84 37.35 -30.75
N TRP A 178 -3.15 36.96 -29.68
CA TRP A 178 -2.04 36.00 -29.74
C TRP A 178 -2.43 34.66 -29.12
N THR A 179 -2.05 33.58 -29.80
CA THR A 179 -2.29 32.19 -29.37
C THR A 179 -0.96 31.49 -29.12
N ALA A 180 -0.77 30.96 -27.92
CA ALA A 180 0.44 30.23 -27.54
C ALA A 180 0.45 28.80 -28.08
N VAL A 181 1.62 28.30 -28.49
CA VAL A 181 1.81 26.92 -28.96
C VAL A 181 2.88 26.24 -28.10
N SER A 182 2.44 25.44 -27.13
CA SER A 182 3.35 24.86 -26.13
C SER A 182 4.40 23.92 -26.70
N ALA A 183 4.14 23.28 -27.85
CA ALA A 183 5.10 22.42 -28.53
C ALA A 183 6.33 23.19 -29.06
N LEU A 184 6.15 24.48 -29.36
CA LEU A 184 7.20 25.37 -29.86
C LEU A 184 7.78 26.25 -28.75
N ARG A 185 7.65 25.86 -27.48
CA ARG A 185 8.27 26.57 -26.36
C ARG A 185 9.71 26.10 -26.16
N PHE A 186 10.64 27.04 -26.01
CA PHE A 186 11.99 26.72 -25.56
C PHE A 186 12.11 26.91 -24.05
N VAL A 187 12.42 25.84 -23.33
CA VAL A 187 12.73 25.88 -21.89
C VAL A 187 14.24 25.78 -21.72
N ALA A 188 14.82 26.68 -20.92
CA ALA A 188 16.25 26.74 -20.66
C ALA A 188 16.78 25.37 -20.18
N PRO A 189 17.74 24.74 -20.89
CA PRO A 189 18.19 23.39 -20.60
C PRO A 189 19.12 23.31 -19.37
N ASN A 190 19.82 24.40 -19.03
CA ASN A 190 20.79 24.41 -17.94
C ASN A 190 20.34 25.31 -16.79
N THR A 191 19.75 24.69 -15.77
CA THR A 191 19.30 25.38 -14.55
C THR A 191 20.28 25.23 -13.39
N SER A 192 21.41 24.54 -13.57
CA SER A 192 22.31 24.13 -12.48
C SER A 192 23.70 24.77 -12.52
N ALA A 193 24.06 25.44 -13.61
CA ALA A 193 25.32 26.18 -13.71
C ALA A 193 25.43 27.33 -12.70
N ALA A 194 26.63 27.89 -12.57
CA ALA A 194 26.80 29.14 -11.86
C ALA A 194 26.15 30.29 -12.65
N PRO A 195 25.40 31.21 -12.01
CA PRO A 195 24.84 32.38 -12.71
C PRO A 195 25.92 33.19 -13.44
N GLY A 196 25.69 33.50 -14.71
CA GLY A 196 26.68 34.11 -15.59
C GLY A 196 26.51 33.72 -17.07
N PRO A 197 27.47 34.11 -17.92
CA PRO A 197 27.47 33.75 -19.33
C PRO A 197 27.60 32.24 -19.52
N LEU A 198 26.89 31.73 -20.52
CA LEU A 198 26.96 30.38 -21.03
C LEU A 198 27.27 30.44 -22.54
N ASP A 199 27.94 29.42 -23.04
CA ASP A 199 28.09 29.24 -24.49
C ASP A 199 26.84 28.54 -25.03
N GLY A 200 25.98 29.28 -25.72
CA GLY A 200 24.73 28.77 -26.29
C GLY A 200 24.96 27.67 -27.32
N ASN A 201 26.13 27.65 -27.96
CA ASN A 201 26.51 26.61 -28.91
C ASN A 201 26.86 25.26 -28.27
N ALA A 202 27.15 25.25 -26.96
CA ALA A 202 27.47 24.01 -26.26
C ALA A 202 26.21 23.12 -26.12
N ALA A 203 26.35 21.82 -26.36
CA ALA A 203 25.23 20.87 -26.32
C ALA A 203 24.43 20.86 -24.99
N ALA A 204 25.06 21.25 -23.88
CA ALA A 204 24.37 21.37 -22.58
C ALA A 204 23.45 22.59 -22.47
N ASN A 205 23.62 23.59 -23.33
CA ASN A 205 22.95 24.89 -23.30
C ASN A 205 22.03 25.12 -24.52
N ARG A 206 21.91 24.15 -25.44
CA ARG A 206 20.99 24.20 -26.58
C ARG A 206 20.08 22.99 -26.68
N ARG A 207 18.95 23.17 -27.35
CA ARG A 207 17.99 22.10 -27.63
C ARG A 207 17.27 22.35 -28.96
N ALA A 208 17.13 21.31 -29.78
CA ALA A 208 16.26 21.35 -30.95
C ALA A 208 14.78 21.37 -30.51
N ILE A 209 14.02 22.31 -31.07
CA ILE A 209 12.59 22.46 -30.89
C ILE A 209 11.92 22.24 -32.25
N SER A 210 10.88 21.41 -32.30
CA SER A 210 10.04 21.24 -33.47
C SER A 210 8.58 21.08 -33.05
N GLY A 211 7.67 21.51 -33.90
CA GLY A 211 6.24 21.41 -33.64
C GLY A 211 5.40 21.98 -34.77
N GLU A 212 4.09 21.74 -34.68
CA GLU A 212 3.13 22.17 -35.69
C GLU A 212 2.05 23.07 -35.06
N ILE A 213 1.77 24.19 -35.72
CA ILE A 213 0.57 24.99 -35.45
C ILE A 213 -0.60 24.25 -36.11
N THR A 214 -1.48 23.64 -35.33
CA THR A 214 -2.65 22.90 -35.84
C THR A 214 -3.92 23.74 -35.79
N GLY A 215 -4.89 23.45 -36.68
CA GLY A 215 -6.15 24.18 -36.74
C GLY A 215 -6.00 25.64 -37.18
N LEU A 216 -4.92 25.95 -37.89
CA LEU A 216 -4.65 27.27 -38.46
C LEU A 216 -5.70 27.58 -39.55
N ASN A 217 -6.13 28.83 -39.67
CA ASN A 217 -7.01 29.27 -40.75
C ASN A 217 -6.32 30.38 -41.55
N TRP A 218 -5.11 30.10 -42.02
CA TRP A 218 -4.28 31.10 -42.71
C TRP A 218 -4.61 31.11 -44.20
N GLY A 219 -5.54 31.98 -44.58
CA GLY A 219 -6.01 32.11 -45.95
C GLY A 219 -4.94 32.63 -46.92
N ALA A 220 -5.14 32.40 -48.22
CA ALA A 220 -4.27 32.99 -49.24
C ALA A 220 -4.24 34.52 -49.11
N ASP A 221 -3.05 35.09 -49.32
CA ASP A 221 -2.73 36.52 -49.18
C ASP A 221 -2.93 37.12 -47.77
N GLN A 222 -3.26 36.31 -46.77
CA GLN A 222 -3.34 36.76 -45.38
C GLN A 222 -1.97 36.84 -44.72
N VAL A 223 -1.84 37.71 -43.73
CA VAL A 223 -0.64 37.86 -42.89
C VAL A 223 -0.73 36.93 -41.69
N LEU A 224 0.37 36.28 -41.36
CA LEU A 224 0.61 35.58 -40.11
C LEU A 224 1.78 36.25 -39.39
N TRP A 225 1.58 36.57 -38.12
CA TRP A 225 2.66 36.94 -37.23
C TRP A 225 2.98 35.77 -36.30
N ILE A 226 4.27 35.52 -36.09
CA ILE A 226 4.79 34.64 -35.03
C ILE A 226 5.77 35.43 -34.17
N ARG A 227 5.84 35.12 -32.87
CA ARG A 227 6.77 35.78 -31.95
C ARG A 227 7.27 34.86 -30.86
N TRP A 228 8.42 35.23 -30.31
CA TRP A 228 8.96 34.71 -29.06
C TRP A 228 8.91 35.79 -28.00
N ILE A 229 8.49 35.40 -26.80
CA ILE A 229 8.44 36.27 -25.63
C ILE A 229 9.22 35.59 -24.51
N ASP A 230 10.11 36.36 -23.90
CA ASP A 230 10.78 35.96 -22.68
C ASP A 230 9.80 35.94 -21.49
N PHE A 231 9.67 34.77 -20.86
CA PHE A 231 8.84 34.59 -19.69
C PHE A 231 9.53 35.21 -18.48
N ASN A 232 8.92 36.23 -17.89
CA ASN A 232 9.42 36.87 -16.67
C ASN A 232 9.48 35.87 -15.51
N ALA A 233 10.66 35.30 -15.29
CA ALA A 233 10.93 34.36 -14.25
C ALA A 233 11.22 35.07 -12.93
N ASN A 234 11.15 34.33 -11.83
CA ASN A 234 11.46 34.93 -10.53
C ASN A 234 12.96 35.26 -10.44
N SER A 235 13.29 36.46 -9.95
CA SER A 235 14.66 36.98 -9.84
C SER A 235 15.25 37.43 -11.19
N ASN A 236 16.52 37.17 -11.47
CA ASN A 236 17.17 37.60 -12.72
C ASN A 236 16.88 36.57 -13.80
N ASP A 237 16.29 36.98 -14.91
CA ASP A 237 16.01 36.18 -16.12
C ASP A 237 17.29 35.68 -16.83
N ASP A 238 17.11 34.64 -17.64
CA ASP A 238 18.13 34.02 -18.47
C ASP A 238 18.28 34.75 -19.81
N GLY A 239 19.42 34.57 -20.45
CA GLY A 239 19.65 35.06 -21.82
C GLY A 239 19.31 33.95 -22.79
N LEU A 240 18.13 34.02 -23.42
CA LEU A 240 17.61 32.95 -24.27
C LEU A 240 17.48 33.43 -25.71
N ALA A 241 17.79 32.55 -26.66
CA ALA A 241 17.81 32.84 -28.09
C ALA A 241 17.20 31.70 -28.91
N ILE A 242 16.89 32.02 -30.17
CA ILE A 242 16.60 31.04 -31.21
C ILE A 242 17.62 31.16 -32.33
N ASP A 243 17.85 30.03 -32.99
CA ASP A 243 18.70 29.90 -34.15
C ASP A 243 18.18 28.81 -35.10
N ASP A 244 18.72 28.72 -36.31
CA ASP A 244 18.42 27.68 -37.31
C ASP A 244 16.91 27.47 -37.56
N LEU A 245 16.13 28.57 -37.61
CA LEU A 245 14.68 28.49 -37.81
C LEU A 245 14.38 27.93 -39.19
N VAL A 246 13.48 26.95 -39.24
CA VAL A 246 12.88 26.40 -40.46
C VAL A 246 11.36 26.39 -40.27
N ILE A 247 10.64 26.84 -41.29
CA ILE A 247 9.17 26.89 -41.35
C ILE A 247 8.74 26.19 -42.64
N GLY A 248 7.83 25.22 -42.58
CA GLY A 248 7.37 24.48 -43.74
C GLY A 248 6.74 23.13 -43.38
N THR A 249 6.68 22.21 -44.34
CA THR A 249 6.43 20.79 -44.04
C THR A 249 7.66 20.24 -43.32
N LEU A 250 7.51 19.83 -42.06
CA LEU A 250 8.60 19.16 -41.34
C LEU A 250 8.97 17.88 -42.10
N ALA A 251 10.26 17.69 -42.36
CA ALA A 251 10.74 16.39 -42.80
C ALA A 251 10.53 15.42 -41.64
N ASP A 252 9.77 14.35 -41.90
CA ASP A 252 9.63 13.22 -40.99
C ASP A 252 11.02 12.67 -40.64
N VAL A 253 11.28 12.45 -39.35
CA VAL A 253 12.53 11.91 -38.82
C VAL A 253 12.23 10.52 -38.26
N PRO A 254 12.78 9.44 -38.84
CA PRO A 254 12.51 8.09 -38.38
C PRO A 254 12.80 7.90 -36.89
N PRO A 255 12.09 6.99 -36.21
CA PRO A 255 12.23 6.80 -34.78
C PRO A 255 13.61 6.26 -34.44
N VAL A 256 14.23 6.81 -33.39
CA VAL A 256 15.56 6.42 -32.90
C VAL A 256 15.44 5.72 -31.56
N LEU A 257 16.14 4.59 -31.37
CA LEU A 257 16.27 3.93 -30.08
C LEU A 257 17.18 4.76 -29.16
N LEU A 258 16.62 5.28 -28.07
CA LEU A 258 17.32 6.10 -27.08
C LEU A 258 18.01 5.26 -26.01
N SER A 259 17.36 4.19 -25.53
CA SER A 259 17.91 3.34 -24.47
C SER A 259 17.21 2.00 -24.39
N THR A 260 17.91 0.99 -23.85
CA THR A 260 17.33 -0.30 -23.47
C THR A 260 17.47 -0.54 -21.97
N THR A 261 16.58 -1.37 -21.41
CA THR A 261 16.71 -1.90 -20.06
C THR A 261 16.28 -3.37 -20.06
N PRO A 262 17.17 -4.34 -19.80
CA PRO A 262 18.59 -4.15 -19.50
C PRO A 262 19.38 -3.52 -20.65
N VAL A 263 20.53 -2.93 -20.32
CA VAL A 263 21.52 -2.49 -21.33
C VAL A 263 22.20 -3.69 -21.98
N ASP A 264 22.76 -3.51 -23.17
CA ASP A 264 23.48 -4.58 -23.85
C ASP A 264 24.66 -5.11 -23.03
N ASN A 265 24.80 -6.43 -23.00
CA ASN A 265 25.71 -7.22 -22.18
C ASN A 265 25.54 -7.06 -20.65
N ALA A 266 24.38 -6.62 -20.17
CA ALA A 266 24.11 -6.60 -18.74
C ALA A 266 24.19 -8.01 -18.12
N SER A 267 24.63 -8.07 -16.86
CA SER A 267 24.69 -9.30 -16.07
C SER A 267 23.84 -9.20 -14.82
N GLY A 268 23.32 -10.33 -14.34
CA GLY A 268 22.52 -10.36 -13.12
C GLY A 268 21.15 -9.71 -13.29
N VAL A 269 20.59 -9.76 -14.50
CA VAL A 269 19.25 -9.23 -14.78
C VAL A 269 18.23 -10.11 -14.04
N ALA A 270 17.34 -9.48 -13.27
CA ALA A 270 16.35 -10.22 -12.51
C ALA A 270 15.48 -11.07 -13.45
N VAL A 271 15.16 -12.31 -13.08
CA VAL A 271 14.37 -13.21 -13.95
C VAL A 271 12.94 -12.71 -14.22
N SER A 272 12.46 -11.77 -13.42
CA SER A 272 11.17 -11.09 -13.59
C SER A 272 11.25 -9.80 -14.41
N GLN A 273 12.45 -9.34 -14.79
CA GLN A 273 12.63 -8.07 -15.49
C GLN A 273 12.31 -8.20 -16.98
N ALA A 274 11.25 -7.52 -17.41
CA ALA A 274 10.89 -7.37 -18.82
C ALA A 274 11.85 -6.41 -19.55
N PRO A 275 12.35 -6.76 -20.75
CA PRO A 275 13.06 -5.82 -21.61
C PRO A 275 12.22 -4.58 -21.97
N ARG A 276 12.83 -3.40 -21.85
CA ARG A 276 12.24 -2.10 -22.22
C ARG A 276 13.10 -1.42 -23.29
N LEU A 277 12.44 -0.84 -24.28
CA LEU A 277 13.05 -0.13 -25.40
C LEU A 277 12.42 1.25 -25.48
N ARG A 278 13.20 2.31 -25.29
CA ARG A 278 12.72 3.69 -25.32
C ARG A 278 13.12 4.35 -26.63
N PHE A 279 12.17 4.96 -27.33
CA PHE A 279 12.35 5.59 -28.63
C PHE A 279 12.19 7.12 -28.56
N SER A 280 12.61 7.84 -29.61
CA SER A 280 12.38 9.29 -29.79
C SER A 280 10.90 9.65 -29.80
N GLU A 281 10.07 8.74 -30.33
CA GLU A 281 8.62 8.88 -30.44
C GLU A 281 7.90 7.53 -30.35
N SER A 282 6.59 7.54 -30.56
CA SER A 282 5.76 6.34 -30.46
C SER A 282 5.89 5.46 -31.70
N VAL A 283 6.21 4.18 -31.50
CA VAL A 283 6.41 3.22 -32.60
C VAL A 283 5.35 2.11 -32.58
N ASP A 284 5.11 1.50 -33.74
CA ASP A 284 4.40 0.23 -33.89
C ASP A 284 5.42 -0.92 -34.00
N LEU A 285 5.30 -1.95 -33.15
CA LEU A 285 6.15 -3.15 -33.15
C LEU A 285 5.40 -4.37 -33.73
N ASN A 286 5.98 -4.99 -34.75
CA ASN A 286 5.59 -6.33 -35.20
C ASN A 286 6.21 -7.41 -34.30
N ALA A 287 5.49 -7.79 -33.24
CA ALA A 287 5.95 -8.79 -32.28
C ALA A 287 6.29 -10.16 -32.91
N ALA A 288 5.68 -10.53 -34.06
CA ALA A 288 5.96 -11.80 -34.73
C ALA A 288 7.34 -11.86 -35.40
N ALA A 289 7.99 -10.71 -35.62
CA ALA A 289 9.33 -10.62 -36.19
C ALA A 289 10.44 -10.61 -35.14
N VAL A 290 10.10 -10.52 -33.85
CA VAL A 290 11.06 -10.47 -32.75
C VAL A 290 11.54 -11.87 -32.41
N SER A 291 12.86 -12.05 -32.32
CA SER A 291 13.48 -13.26 -31.77
C SER A 291 13.95 -13.00 -30.35
N PHE A 292 13.31 -13.63 -29.36
CA PHE A 292 13.74 -13.57 -27.97
C PHE A 292 14.02 -14.99 -27.47
N SER A 293 15.23 -15.23 -26.97
CA SER A 293 15.64 -16.53 -26.43
C SER A 293 16.48 -16.38 -25.17
N CYS A 294 16.41 -17.36 -24.27
CA CYS A 294 17.23 -17.47 -23.07
C CYS A 294 17.66 -18.92 -22.87
N GLY A 295 18.94 -19.16 -22.60
CA GLY A 295 19.49 -20.51 -22.43
C GLY A 295 19.31 -21.41 -23.66
N GLY A 296 19.20 -20.80 -24.86
CA GLY A 296 18.94 -21.50 -26.13
C GLY A 296 17.46 -21.80 -26.42
N ASN A 297 16.54 -21.48 -25.51
CA ASN A 297 15.10 -21.69 -25.69
C ASN A 297 14.39 -20.38 -26.04
N ALA A 298 13.39 -20.43 -26.93
CA ALA A 298 12.57 -19.27 -27.26
C ALA A 298 11.73 -18.82 -26.05
N VAL A 299 11.65 -17.51 -25.83
CA VAL A 299 10.87 -16.88 -24.76
C VAL A 299 9.58 -16.32 -25.37
N ALA A 300 8.43 -16.82 -24.92
CA ALA A 300 7.14 -16.24 -25.28
C ALA A 300 6.91 -14.94 -24.49
N PHE A 301 6.42 -13.91 -25.16
CA PHE A 301 6.20 -12.59 -24.56
C PHE A 301 4.95 -11.91 -25.13
N SER A 302 4.52 -10.85 -24.45
CA SER A 302 3.54 -9.88 -24.93
C SER A 302 4.17 -8.47 -24.98
N SER A 303 3.61 -7.58 -25.81
CA SER A 303 4.11 -6.20 -25.95
C SER A 303 3.00 -5.18 -25.72
N ASN A 304 3.34 -4.02 -25.17
CA ASN A 304 2.43 -2.87 -25.02
C ASN A 304 2.34 -1.96 -26.26
N SER A 305 2.86 -2.39 -27.41
CA SER A 305 2.79 -1.64 -28.67
C SER A 305 1.34 -1.25 -29.02
N PRO A 306 1.10 -0.03 -29.56
CA PRO A 306 2.07 1.04 -29.83
C PRO A 306 2.45 1.86 -28.58
N ALA A 307 3.72 2.27 -28.48
CA ALA A 307 4.21 3.15 -27.41
C ALA A 307 5.59 3.76 -27.75
N SER A 308 5.97 4.84 -27.08
CA SER A 308 7.34 5.38 -27.11
C SER A 308 8.31 4.67 -26.15
N GLU A 309 7.77 3.88 -25.22
CA GLU A 309 8.51 2.88 -24.47
C GLU A 309 7.84 1.52 -24.67
N ILE A 310 8.48 0.66 -25.45
CA ILE A 310 8.04 -0.71 -25.70
C ILE A 310 8.55 -1.60 -24.57
N VAL A 311 7.63 -2.31 -23.92
CA VAL A 311 7.90 -3.29 -22.88
C VAL A 311 7.56 -4.68 -23.43
N LEU A 312 8.55 -5.56 -23.51
CA LEU A 312 8.38 -6.96 -23.90
C LEU A 312 8.23 -7.80 -22.63
N THR A 313 7.00 -8.10 -22.24
CA THR A 313 6.70 -8.83 -21.00
C THR A 313 6.76 -10.33 -21.25
N PRO A 314 7.73 -11.07 -20.69
CA PRO A 314 7.76 -12.53 -20.78
C PRO A 314 6.49 -13.13 -20.17
N ASN A 315 5.94 -14.18 -20.78
CA ASN A 315 4.73 -14.85 -20.27
C ASN A 315 5.00 -15.70 -19.02
N SER A 316 6.27 -15.97 -18.73
CA SER A 316 6.78 -16.64 -17.54
C SER A 316 8.12 -16.01 -17.15
N ALA A 317 8.55 -16.17 -15.90
CA ALA A 317 9.88 -15.75 -15.47
C ALA A 317 10.96 -16.34 -16.40
N LEU A 318 12.00 -15.54 -16.65
CA LEU A 318 13.17 -15.98 -17.41
C LEU A 318 13.92 -17.07 -16.61
N PRO A 319 14.65 -17.97 -17.28
CA PRO A 319 15.47 -18.96 -16.56
C PRO A 319 16.64 -18.27 -15.83
N TYR A 320 16.97 -18.75 -14.64
CA TYR A 320 18.18 -18.34 -13.92
C TYR A 320 19.46 -18.76 -14.64
N SER A 321 20.56 -18.05 -14.38
CA SER A 321 21.90 -18.33 -14.92
C SER A 321 21.94 -18.48 -16.45
N ALA A 322 21.04 -17.80 -17.16
CA ALA A 322 20.83 -17.98 -18.58
C ALA A 322 21.35 -16.78 -19.37
N ASN A 323 22.02 -17.08 -20.48
CA ASN A 323 22.31 -16.08 -21.49
C ASN A 323 21.07 -15.87 -22.35
N CYS A 324 20.60 -14.63 -22.39
CA CYS A 324 19.45 -14.18 -23.16
C CYS A 324 19.90 -13.33 -24.35
N ALA A 325 19.20 -13.49 -25.47
CA ALA A 325 19.39 -12.72 -26.68
C ALA A 325 18.03 -12.27 -27.21
N LEU A 326 17.90 -10.97 -27.45
CA LEU A 326 16.77 -10.32 -28.08
C LEU A 326 17.25 -9.67 -29.38
N ASN A 327 16.68 -10.10 -30.50
CA ASN A 327 16.97 -9.57 -31.82
C ASN A 327 15.66 -9.07 -32.46
N ILE A 328 15.62 -7.77 -32.77
CA ILE A 328 14.48 -7.10 -33.38
C ILE A 328 14.97 -6.50 -34.70
N PRO A 329 14.52 -7.05 -35.84
CA PRO A 329 14.84 -6.46 -37.14
C PRO A 329 14.36 -5.01 -37.21
N ALA A 330 15.12 -4.14 -37.87
CA ALA A 330 14.79 -2.74 -38.05
C ALA A 330 13.39 -2.54 -38.66
N SER A 331 13.03 -3.40 -39.62
CA SER A 331 11.72 -3.43 -40.28
C SER A 331 10.56 -3.83 -39.36
N ALA A 332 10.83 -4.34 -38.16
CA ALA A 332 9.80 -4.73 -37.21
C ALA A 332 9.31 -3.55 -36.35
N VAL A 333 10.02 -2.41 -36.37
CA VAL A 333 9.68 -1.20 -35.61
C VAL A 333 9.46 -0.08 -36.60
N THR A 334 8.23 0.41 -36.71
CA THR A 334 7.87 1.46 -37.68
C THR A 334 7.25 2.68 -37.02
N ASP A 335 7.45 3.84 -37.65
CA ASP A 335 6.79 5.09 -37.29
C ASP A 335 5.28 5.04 -37.50
N ARG A 336 4.59 6.00 -36.88
CA ARG A 336 3.16 6.22 -36.91
C ARG A 336 2.75 7.61 -37.45
N ASP A 337 3.67 8.55 -37.64
CA ASP A 337 3.34 9.94 -38.01
C ASP A 337 3.35 10.23 -39.53
N GLY A 338 2.53 9.49 -40.27
CA GLY A 338 2.10 9.85 -41.62
C GLY A 338 2.81 9.06 -42.73
N THR A 339 4.12 8.91 -42.64
CA THR A 339 4.87 7.89 -43.39
C THR A 339 5.28 6.74 -42.45
N SER A 340 5.52 5.54 -42.99
CA SER A 340 5.83 4.36 -42.18
C SER A 340 7.29 3.99 -42.42
N GLU A 341 8.16 4.63 -41.65
CA GLU A 341 9.60 4.47 -41.71
C GLU A 341 10.07 3.47 -40.64
N PRO A 342 10.86 2.45 -41.01
CA PRO A 342 11.51 1.63 -40.01
C PRO A 342 12.65 2.38 -39.31
N ILE A 343 13.00 1.97 -38.09
CA ILE A 343 14.24 2.43 -37.43
C ILE A 343 15.47 2.13 -38.32
N ALA A 344 16.56 2.88 -38.13
CA ALA A 344 17.75 2.79 -38.98
C ALA A 344 18.53 1.46 -38.93
N ALA A 345 18.43 0.70 -37.84
CA ALA A 345 19.21 -0.52 -37.63
C ALA A 345 18.49 -1.55 -36.74
N ASP A 346 18.88 -2.81 -36.89
CA ASP A 346 18.41 -3.91 -36.04
C ASP A 346 18.80 -3.65 -34.57
N ILE A 347 17.90 -3.98 -33.65
CA ILE A 347 18.16 -3.94 -32.21
C ILE A 347 18.63 -5.32 -31.79
N VAL A 348 19.89 -5.42 -31.41
CA VAL A 348 20.50 -6.63 -30.85
C VAL A 348 20.86 -6.36 -29.40
N LEU A 349 20.26 -7.14 -28.49
CA LEU A 349 20.48 -7.04 -27.06
C LEU A 349 20.83 -8.43 -26.51
N ALA A 350 21.99 -8.55 -25.90
CA ALA A 350 22.39 -9.71 -25.12
C ALA A 350 22.42 -9.36 -23.62
N PHE A 351 22.03 -10.27 -22.75
CA PHE A 351 22.20 -10.13 -21.31
C PHE A 351 22.25 -11.49 -20.62
N SER A 352 22.71 -11.55 -19.38
CA SER A 352 22.63 -12.75 -18.54
C SER A 352 21.72 -12.51 -17.34
N THR A 353 20.89 -13.50 -17.03
CA THR A 353 20.02 -13.45 -15.85
C THR A 353 20.79 -13.72 -14.57
N GLU A 354 20.21 -13.30 -13.45
CA GLU A 354 20.76 -13.59 -12.13
C GLU A 354 20.99 -15.08 -11.88
N ALA A 355 21.97 -15.38 -11.04
CA ALA A 355 22.30 -16.74 -10.69
C ALA A 355 21.18 -17.34 -9.83
N ASP A 356 20.90 -18.61 -10.07
CA ASP A 356 20.07 -19.40 -9.17
C ASP A 356 20.79 -19.56 -7.83
N LEU A 357 20.16 -19.19 -6.72
CA LEU A 357 20.75 -19.36 -5.39
C LEU A 357 20.19 -20.62 -4.75
N PRO A 358 21.00 -21.39 -3.98
CA PRO A 358 20.48 -22.55 -3.28
C PRO A 358 19.41 -22.14 -2.27
N PRO A 359 18.45 -23.03 -1.95
CA PRO A 359 17.40 -22.71 -1.00
C PRO A 359 17.99 -22.50 0.39
N ALA A 360 17.40 -21.62 1.19
CA ALA A 360 17.78 -21.35 2.57
C ALA A 360 16.58 -21.47 3.51
N VAL A 361 16.79 -21.88 4.76
CA VAL A 361 15.77 -21.81 5.81
C VAL A 361 15.65 -20.35 6.27
N VAL A 362 14.48 -19.76 6.07
CA VAL A 362 14.16 -18.36 6.44
C VAL A 362 13.68 -18.28 7.88
N SER A 363 12.80 -19.19 8.28
CA SER A 363 12.27 -19.26 9.64
C SER A 363 11.75 -20.65 9.96
N THR A 364 11.61 -20.94 11.25
CA THR A 364 10.93 -22.14 11.75
C THR A 364 9.95 -21.79 12.85
N THR A 365 8.90 -22.59 12.97
CA THR A 365 8.00 -22.61 14.12
C THR A 365 8.06 -24.01 14.73
N PRO A 366 8.39 -24.17 16.02
CA PRO A 366 8.94 -23.16 16.90
C PRO A 366 10.26 -22.55 16.37
N ALA A 367 10.56 -21.33 16.79
CA ALA A 367 11.87 -20.74 16.53
C ALA A 367 12.96 -21.51 17.31
N ASN A 368 14.20 -21.49 16.82
CA ASN A 368 15.31 -22.12 17.54
C ASN A 368 15.50 -21.46 18.92
N GLY A 369 15.54 -22.28 19.97
CA GLY A 369 15.58 -21.88 21.37
C GLY A 369 14.22 -21.52 21.98
N ALA A 370 13.10 -21.76 21.29
CA ALA A 370 11.77 -21.48 21.85
C ALA A 370 11.50 -22.30 23.11
N THR A 371 10.87 -21.68 24.10
CA THR A 371 10.42 -22.32 25.35
C THR A 371 8.90 -22.27 25.45
N ASN A 372 8.30 -23.08 26.32
CA ASN A 372 6.85 -23.15 26.51
C ASN A 372 6.08 -23.51 25.23
N VAL A 373 6.66 -24.39 24.41
CA VAL A 373 6.01 -24.87 23.19
C VAL A 373 4.91 -25.86 23.56
N ALA A 374 3.71 -25.74 23.01
CA ALA A 374 2.62 -26.65 23.34
C ALA A 374 2.96 -28.11 22.96
N PRO A 375 2.58 -29.12 23.77
CA PRO A 375 2.71 -30.54 23.43
C PRO A 375 2.13 -30.94 22.07
N ALA A 376 1.10 -30.22 21.61
CA ALA A 376 0.42 -30.44 20.33
C ALA A 376 0.96 -29.56 19.18
N VAL A 377 2.14 -28.96 19.33
CA VAL A 377 2.72 -28.10 18.28
C VAL A 377 2.82 -28.84 16.95
N THR A 378 2.51 -28.14 15.86
CA THR A 378 2.76 -28.57 14.48
C THR A 378 3.97 -27.80 13.96
N PRO A 379 5.19 -28.37 13.97
CA PRO A 379 6.36 -27.62 13.52
C PRO A 379 6.23 -27.21 12.05
N SER A 380 6.80 -26.07 11.67
CA SER A 380 6.86 -25.63 10.29
C SER A 380 8.21 -25.03 9.93
N VAL A 381 8.60 -25.14 8.66
CA VAL A 381 9.85 -24.62 8.11
C VAL A 381 9.53 -23.78 6.88
N GLN A 382 9.95 -22.53 6.88
CA GLN A 382 9.87 -21.62 5.74
C GLN A 382 11.20 -21.60 5.01
N PHE A 383 11.18 -21.84 3.69
CA PHE A 383 12.33 -21.72 2.82
C PHE A 383 12.31 -20.40 2.03
N SER A 384 13.45 -19.99 1.48
CA SER A 384 13.60 -18.83 0.58
C SER A 384 12.81 -19.00 -0.72
N GLU A 385 12.56 -20.25 -1.11
CA GLU A 385 11.91 -20.64 -2.36
C GLU A 385 11.26 -22.02 -2.23
N THR A 386 10.51 -22.43 -3.24
CA THR A 386 9.86 -23.74 -3.25
C THR A 386 10.90 -24.85 -3.35
N VAL A 387 10.88 -25.78 -2.40
CA VAL A 387 11.76 -26.95 -2.38
C VAL A 387 11.00 -28.25 -2.64
N ASN A 388 11.71 -29.23 -3.17
CA ASN A 388 11.32 -30.64 -3.23
C ASN A 388 12.01 -31.40 -2.10
N LEU A 389 11.30 -32.37 -1.52
CA LEU A 389 11.68 -33.07 -0.30
C LEU A 389 11.79 -34.58 -0.57
N ALA A 390 12.99 -35.13 -0.47
CA ALA A 390 13.23 -36.56 -0.46
C ALA A 390 13.14 -37.12 0.97
N ALA A 391 12.64 -38.35 1.14
CA ALA A 391 12.50 -38.93 2.47
C ALA A 391 13.82 -39.57 2.97
N PRO A 392 14.24 -39.35 4.22
CA PRO A 392 13.66 -38.44 5.23
C PRO A 392 14.28 -37.03 5.16
N ALA A 393 13.49 -35.99 4.87
CA ALA A 393 13.98 -34.61 4.87
C ALA A 393 14.06 -33.99 6.28
N PHE A 394 13.31 -34.55 7.24
CA PHE A 394 13.20 -34.04 8.60
C PHE A 394 13.25 -35.18 9.62
N SER A 395 13.81 -34.90 10.80
CA SER A 395 13.72 -35.78 11.97
C SER A 395 13.44 -34.96 13.23
N LEU A 396 12.54 -35.44 14.10
CA LEU A 396 12.26 -34.84 15.39
C LEU A 396 12.64 -35.82 16.51
N GLU A 397 13.55 -35.41 17.38
CA GLU A 397 14.02 -36.18 18.54
C GLU A 397 13.74 -35.39 19.81
N CYS A 398 13.08 -35.98 20.80
CA CYS A 398 12.82 -35.37 22.10
C CYS A 398 13.41 -36.22 23.24
N ASP A 399 13.81 -35.59 24.34
CA ASP A 399 14.54 -36.25 25.44
C ASP A 399 13.76 -37.41 26.09
N ALA A 400 12.47 -37.24 26.44
CA ALA A 400 11.65 -38.32 27.00
C ALA A 400 10.87 -39.09 25.93
N ALA A 401 10.21 -38.40 24.99
CA ALA A 401 9.40 -39.04 23.97
C ALA A 401 10.22 -39.80 22.91
N GLY A 402 11.52 -39.52 22.78
CA GLY A 402 12.41 -40.12 21.80
C GLY A 402 12.13 -39.63 20.38
N ALA A 403 12.31 -40.50 19.38
CA ALA A 403 12.09 -40.14 17.99
C ALA A 403 10.60 -40.04 17.65
N ILE A 404 10.15 -38.86 17.22
CA ILE A 404 8.77 -38.60 16.81
C ILE A 404 8.68 -38.67 15.29
N ALA A 405 7.82 -39.56 14.78
CA ALA A 405 7.56 -39.65 13.34
C ALA A 405 6.84 -38.39 12.84
N LEU A 406 7.23 -37.90 11.67
CA LEU A 406 6.67 -36.71 11.02
C LEU A 406 6.06 -37.09 9.67
N SER A 407 4.89 -36.54 9.34
CA SER A 407 4.40 -36.48 7.96
C SER A 407 4.53 -35.07 7.40
N HIS A 408 4.87 -34.94 6.13
CA HIS A 408 5.04 -33.66 5.45
C HIS A 408 4.69 -33.80 3.95
N PRO A 409 4.37 -32.70 3.24
CA PRO A 409 4.21 -32.73 1.78
C PRO A 409 5.54 -33.06 1.07
N ALA A 410 5.47 -33.49 -0.19
CA ALA A 410 6.67 -33.80 -1.00
C ALA A 410 7.38 -32.54 -1.54
N SER A 411 6.72 -31.39 -1.54
CA SER A 411 7.27 -30.10 -1.97
C SER A 411 6.49 -28.93 -1.37
N GLY A 412 7.10 -27.74 -1.37
CA GLY A 412 6.49 -26.50 -0.90
C GLY A 412 7.53 -25.46 -0.49
N GLN A 413 7.11 -24.20 -0.35
CA GLN A 413 7.96 -23.14 0.22
C GLN A 413 7.85 -23.08 1.75
N THR A 414 6.64 -23.31 2.28
CA THR A 414 6.37 -23.50 3.71
C THR A 414 6.00 -24.96 3.92
N ILE A 415 6.76 -25.67 4.73
CA ILE A 415 6.56 -27.09 5.00
C ILE A 415 6.04 -27.23 6.43
N THR A 416 4.77 -27.61 6.57
CA THR A 416 4.19 -28.02 7.85
C THR A 416 4.52 -29.49 8.08
N LEU A 417 5.06 -29.78 9.26
CA LEU A 417 5.42 -31.10 9.74
C LEU A 417 4.35 -31.52 10.75
N SER A 418 3.65 -32.63 10.50
CA SER A 418 2.65 -33.16 11.43
C SER A 418 3.26 -34.29 12.25
N PRO A 419 3.53 -34.07 13.55
CA PRO A 419 3.92 -35.14 14.46
C PRO A 419 2.85 -36.23 14.51
N GLN A 420 3.27 -37.49 14.48
CA GLN A 420 2.35 -38.64 14.58
C GLN A 420 2.07 -39.03 16.05
N ALA A 421 2.65 -38.31 17.01
CA ALA A 421 2.39 -38.40 18.44
C ALA A 421 2.52 -37.00 19.06
N LEU A 422 1.85 -36.79 20.19
CA LEU A 422 2.07 -35.59 21.02
C LEU A 422 3.50 -35.62 21.59
N LEU A 423 4.05 -34.43 21.83
CA LEU A 423 5.32 -34.29 22.53
C LEU A 423 5.07 -34.35 24.04
N ASP A 424 6.01 -34.90 24.81
CA ASP A 424 5.84 -34.97 26.26
C ASP A 424 6.08 -33.60 26.91
N GLU A 425 5.32 -33.27 27.96
CA GLU A 425 5.46 -32.01 28.68
C GLU A 425 6.87 -31.89 29.29
N GLY A 426 7.50 -30.73 29.10
CA GLY A 426 8.86 -30.46 29.59
C GLY A 426 9.97 -31.06 28.73
N ASP A 427 9.65 -31.72 27.61
CA ASP A 427 10.66 -32.25 26.71
C ASP A 427 11.49 -31.16 26.05
N ARG A 428 12.79 -31.42 25.92
CA ARG A 428 13.63 -30.70 24.97
C ARG A 428 13.64 -31.49 23.67
N CYS A 429 13.15 -30.85 22.62
CA CYS A 429 13.05 -31.44 21.29
C CYS A 429 14.04 -30.78 20.33
N THR A 430 14.62 -31.58 19.43
CA THR A 430 15.49 -31.16 18.34
C THR A 430 14.89 -31.60 17.01
N LEU A 431 14.45 -30.63 16.21
CA LEU A 431 14.11 -30.82 14.81
C LEU A 431 15.38 -30.66 13.96
N ARG A 432 15.73 -31.68 13.17
CA ARG A 432 16.79 -31.59 12.15
C ARG A 432 16.18 -31.52 10.76
N ILE A 433 16.73 -30.62 9.96
CA ILE A 433 16.40 -30.36 8.56
C ILE A 433 17.61 -30.82 7.76
N LEU A 434 17.45 -31.88 6.95
CA LEU A 434 18.55 -32.58 6.29
C LEU A 434 18.80 -32.01 4.90
N ALA A 435 19.90 -31.28 4.73
CA ALA A 435 20.19 -30.50 3.54
C ALA A 435 20.26 -31.35 2.26
N ALA A 436 20.85 -32.54 2.36
CA ALA A 436 21.01 -33.44 1.22
C ALA A 436 19.68 -33.95 0.64
N GLN A 437 18.57 -33.80 1.38
CA GLN A 437 17.24 -34.27 0.99
C GLN A 437 16.32 -33.13 0.54
N ILE A 438 16.82 -31.90 0.49
CA ILE A 438 16.03 -30.69 0.20
C ILE A 438 16.66 -30.00 -0.99
N THR A 439 15.94 -29.94 -2.10
CA THR A 439 16.44 -29.42 -3.38
C THR A 439 15.47 -28.42 -3.97
N ASP A 440 15.96 -27.33 -4.55
CA ASP A 440 15.11 -26.37 -5.27
C ASP A 440 14.68 -26.89 -6.67
N GLY A 441 14.06 -26.00 -7.47
CA GLY A 441 13.68 -26.29 -8.85
C GLY A 441 14.85 -26.30 -9.85
N GLY A 442 15.97 -25.65 -9.51
CA GLY A 442 17.21 -25.67 -10.29
C GLY A 442 18.11 -26.88 -10.01
N GLY A 443 17.76 -27.68 -9.01
CA GLY A 443 18.49 -28.87 -8.58
C GLY A 443 19.62 -28.59 -7.60
N GLN A 444 19.66 -27.42 -6.97
CA GLN A 444 20.61 -27.13 -5.90
C GLN A 444 20.04 -27.58 -4.55
N ASN A 445 20.92 -28.10 -3.70
CA ASN A 445 20.55 -28.54 -2.35
C ASN A 445 20.62 -27.37 -1.35
N LEU A 446 19.86 -27.47 -0.26
CA LEU A 446 20.09 -26.65 0.93
C LEU A 446 21.59 -26.76 1.33
N PRO A 447 22.31 -25.65 1.59
CA PRO A 447 23.77 -25.71 1.74
C PRO A 447 24.29 -26.53 2.93
N ALA A 448 23.52 -26.61 4.02
CA ALA A 448 23.90 -27.31 5.25
C ALA A 448 22.68 -27.76 6.05
N ASP A 449 22.85 -28.83 6.85
CA ASP A 449 21.83 -29.26 7.79
C ASP A 449 21.52 -28.16 8.80
N VAL A 450 20.24 -28.01 9.14
CA VAL A 450 19.79 -27.05 10.16
C VAL A 450 19.21 -27.81 11.34
N SER A 451 19.59 -27.42 12.56
CA SER A 451 19.04 -27.96 13.79
C SER A 451 18.30 -26.88 14.56
N VAL A 452 17.07 -27.18 14.96
CA VAL A 452 16.18 -26.31 15.71
C VAL A 452 15.85 -26.99 17.02
N GLN A 453 16.27 -26.39 18.13
CA GLN A 453 15.97 -26.88 19.47
C GLN A 453 14.80 -26.08 20.04
N PHE A 454 13.90 -26.74 20.77
CA PHE A 454 12.85 -26.06 21.54
C PHE A 454 12.46 -26.88 22.76
N GLU A 455 11.89 -26.22 23.75
CA GLU A 455 11.41 -26.82 25.00
C GLU A 455 9.89 -26.80 25.02
N VAL A 456 9.30 -27.99 25.11
CA VAL A 456 7.87 -28.20 25.31
C VAL A 456 7.52 -27.68 26.69
N SER A 457 6.40 -26.96 26.81
CA SER A 457 5.87 -26.48 28.07
C SER A 457 5.89 -27.62 29.09
N ALA A 458 6.42 -27.36 30.29
CA ALA A 458 6.52 -28.33 31.39
C ALA A 458 5.15 -28.79 31.93
N GLY A 459 4.07 -28.45 31.23
CA GLY A 459 2.71 -28.69 31.65
C GLY A 459 2.34 -27.91 32.90
N ALA A 460 1.10 -28.09 33.33
CA ALA A 460 0.58 -27.45 34.52
C ALA A 460 1.02 -28.13 35.84
N GLY A 461 1.79 -29.23 35.77
CA GLY A 461 2.13 -30.07 36.94
C GLY A 461 2.86 -29.31 38.05
N SER A 462 3.84 -28.46 37.72
CA SER A 462 4.51 -27.60 38.71
C SER A 462 3.65 -26.41 39.14
N TYR A 463 2.80 -25.91 38.24
CA TYR A 463 1.91 -24.77 38.49
C TYR A 463 0.87 -25.10 39.59
N TYR A 464 0.33 -26.32 39.60
CA TYR A 464 -0.62 -26.78 40.61
C TYR A 464 0.00 -27.52 41.80
N ALA A 465 1.32 -27.49 41.96
CA ALA A 465 2.03 -28.26 43.01
C ALA A 465 1.55 -27.96 44.44
N GLN A 466 0.98 -26.77 44.68
CA GLN A 466 0.44 -26.35 45.98
C GLN A 466 -1.06 -26.65 46.17
N VAL A 467 -1.75 -27.17 45.15
CA VAL A 467 -3.19 -27.45 45.22
C VAL A 467 -3.44 -28.68 46.08
N ASN A 468 -4.30 -28.54 47.08
CA ASN A 468 -4.65 -29.59 48.03
C ASN A 468 -6.02 -30.19 47.70
N THR A 469 -6.04 -31.39 47.12
CA THR A 469 -7.25 -32.10 46.70
C THR A 469 -7.93 -32.93 47.80
N SER A 470 -7.47 -32.86 49.05
CA SER A 470 -7.92 -33.74 50.16
C SER A 470 -9.41 -33.59 50.52
N SER A 471 -10.00 -32.44 50.25
CA SER A 471 -11.44 -32.19 50.43
C SER A 471 -11.91 -31.09 49.49
N PRO A 472 -13.21 -30.98 49.16
CA PRO A 472 -13.71 -29.92 48.30
C PRO A 472 -13.38 -28.51 48.78
N GLY A 473 -13.45 -28.25 50.09
CA GLY A 473 -13.11 -26.94 50.67
C GLY A 473 -11.62 -26.61 50.58
N GLN A 474 -10.73 -27.60 50.81
CA GLN A 474 -9.28 -27.40 50.62
C GLN A 474 -8.94 -27.21 49.14
N LEU A 475 -9.56 -27.98 48.25
CA LEU A 475 -9.39 -27.83 46.81
C LEU A 475 -9.80 -26.43 46.37
N ARG A 476 -11.01 -25.98 46.74
CA ARG A 476 -11.51 -24.63 46.43
C ARG A 476 -10.54 -23.54 46.87
N CYS A 477 -10.17 -23.54 48.15
CA CYS A 477 -9.35 -22.45 48.68
C CYS A 477 -7.92 -22.45 48.11
N THR A 478 -7.28 -23.61 47.95
CA THR A 478 -5.90 -23.71 47.44
C THR A 478 -5.85 -23.49 45.93
N LEU A 479 -6.90 -23.88 45.20
CA LEU A 479 -7.04 -23.58 43.79
C LEU A 479 -7.25 -22.08 43.55
N HIS A 480 -8.15 -21.43 44.31
CA HIS A 480 -8.32 -19.97 44.31
C HIS A 480 -6.99 -19.26 44.61
N GLN A 481 -6.24 -19.70 45.64
CA GLN A 481 -4.92 -19.15 45.95
C GLN A 481 -3.90 -19.32 44.81
N THR A 482 -3.98 -20.42 44.07
CA THR A 482 -3.06 -20.73 42.96
C THR A 482 -3.33 -19.88 41.73
N ILE A 483 -4.60 -19.64 41.39
CA ILE A 483 -4.98 -18.96 40.13
C ILE A 483 -5.22 -17.45 40.28
N ARG A 484 -5.26 -16.92 41.52
CA ARG A 484 -5.42 -15.48 41.79
C ARG A 484 -4.13 -14.67 41.62
N GLY A 485 -4.27 -13.34 41.55
CA GLY A 485 -3.12 -12.45 41.42
C GLY A 485 -2.55 -12.38 40.01
N HIS A 486 -3.30 -12.80 39.00
CA HIS A 486 -2.83 -12.75 37.62
C HIS A 486 -2.60 -11.33 37.12
N THR A 487 -1.77 -11.20 36.10
CA THR A 487 -1.51 -9.90 35.46
C THR A 487 -2.73 -9.46 34.65
N ALA A 488 -3.36 -8.35 35.04
CA ALA A 488 -4.46 -7.75 34.30
C ALA A 488 -3.93 -6.81 33.20
N TYR A 489 -4.39 -7.02 31.97
CA TYR A 489 -4.05 -6.17 30.82
C TYR A 489 -5.18 -5.19 30.49
N PRO A 490 -4.88 -4.02 29.88
CA PRO A 490 -5.91 -3.10 29.42
C PRO A 490 -6.90 -3.77 28.48
N TYR A 491 -8.18 -3.40 28.59
CA TYR A 491 -9.21 -3.90 27.67
C TYR A 491 -8.92 -3.47 26.23
N SER A 492 -8.29 -2.33 25.97
CA SER A 492 -7.83 -1.89 24.64
C SER A 492 -6.67 -0.92 24.81
N GLY A 493 -5.75 -0.87 23.84
CA GLY A 493 -4.59 0.02 23.89
C GLY A 493 -3.59 -0.24 22.75
N SER A 494 -2.54 0.58 22.66
CA SER A 494 -1.48 0.47 21.66
C SER A 494 -0.38 -0.54 22.01
N GLY A 495 -0.33 -1.02 23.26
CA GLY A 495 0.52 -2.12 23.71
C GLY A 495 -0.25 -3.42 23.87
N THR A 496 0.31 -4.38 24.64
CA THR A 496 -0.39 -5.62 24.97
C THR A 496 -1.73 -5.32 25.64
N SER A 497 -2.79 -5.82 25.03
CA SER A 497 -4.17 -5.69 25.51
C SER A 497 -4.92 -7.00 25.29
N THR A 498 -6.17 -7.07 25.74
CA THR A 498 -6.99 -8.28 25.51
C THR A 498 -7.13 -8.63 24.03
N TRP A 499 -7.08 -7.65 23.11
CA TRP A 499 -7.04 -7.94 21.67
C TRP A 499 -5.82 -8.77 21.27
N THR A 500 -4.63 -8.36 21.74
CA THR A 500 -3.36 -9.04 21.42
C THR A 500 -3.39 -10.49 21.88
N ILE A 501 -3.83 -10.71 23.12
CA ILE A 501 -3.82 -12.02 23.75
C ILE A 501 -4.83 -12.93 23.07
N LEU A 502 -6.07 -12.45 22.88
CA LEU A 502 -7.14 -13.26 22.32
C LEU A 502 -6.90 -13.62 20.85
N GLU A 503 -6.35 -12.69 20.05
CA GLU A 503 -6.03 -13.00 18.65
C GLU A 503 -4.90 -14.02 18.49
N LEU A 504 -3.99 -14.13 19.46
CA LEU A 504 -3.00 -15.20 19.51
C LEU A 504 -3.63 -16.50 20.00
N ALA A 505 -4.47 -16.42 21.03
CA ALA A 505 -5.06 -17.58 21.68
C ALA A 505 -6.11 -18.29 20.80
N GLU A 506 -6.73 -17.56 19.86
CA GLU A 506 -7.78 -18.05 18.95
C GLU A 506 -7.35 -17.95 17.48
N GLU A 507 -6.03 -17.92 17.24
CA GLU A 507 -5.42 -17.93 15.91
C GLU A 507 -5.84 -19.17 15.11
N ASP A 508 -6.13 -18.98 13.82
CA ASP A 508 -6.35 -20.11 12.92
C ASP A 508 -5.03 -20.85 12.67
N PRO A 509 -4.92 -22.14 13.02
CA PRO A 509 -3.67 -22.91 12.86
C PRO A 509 -3.22 -23.03 11.40
N ASN A 510 -4.10 -22.76 10.43
CA ASN A 510 -3.79 -22.81 9.01
C ASN A 510 -3.57 -21.42 8.37
N ASP A 511 -3.88 -20.34 9.09
CA ASP A 511 -3.72 -18.96 8.61
C ASP A 511 -3.51 -18.01 9.80
N PRO A 512 -2.25 -17.68 10.15
CA PRO A 512 -1.95 -16.87 11.34
C PRO A 512 -2.46 -15.42 11.22
N THR A 513 -2.87 -14.99 10.03
CA THR A 513 -3.49 -13.67 9.82
C THR A 513 -4.95 -13.61 10.27
N ARG A 514 -5.52 -14.75 10.69
CA ARG A 514 -6.93 -14.89 11.04
C ARG A 514 -7.14 -15.50 12.43
N ILE A 515 -8.31 -15.21 12.99
CA ILE A 515 -8.87 -15.90 14.16
C ILE A 515 -10.02 -16.80 13.74
N ILE A 516 -10.36 -17.77 14.59
CA ILE A 516 -11.58 -18.59 14.47
C ILE A 516 -12.51 -18.25 15.62
N ASP A 517 -13.70 -17.74 15.31
CA ASP A 517 -14.64 -17.29 16.34
C ASP A 517 -15.33 -18.44 17.08
N ALA A 518 -15.58 -18.25 18.38
CA ALA A 518 -16.07 -19.31 19.25
C ALA A 518 -17.53 -19.71 19.02
N TYR A 519 -18.38 -18.84 18.46
CA TYR A 519 -19.81 -19.13 18.29
C TYR A 519 -20.17 -19.55 16.88
N ARG A 520 -19.73 -18.79 15.87
CA ARG A 520 -20.08 -19.04 14.48
C ARG A 520 -19.06 -19.94 13.77
N ASN A 521 -17.93 -20.26 14.41
CA ASN A 521 -16.82 -21.02 13.84
C ASN A 521 -16.33 -20.41 12.51
N ARG A 522 -16.40 -19.09 12.37
CA ARG A 522 -16.02 -18.34 11.17
C ARG A 522 -14.62 -17.76 11.33
N LYS A 523 -13.89 -17.70 10.21
CA LYS A 523 -12.57 -17.08 10.14
C LYS A 523 -12.67 -15.57 9.90
N TYR A 524 -11.96 -14.77 10.69
CA TYR A 524 -11.90 -13.31 10.54
C TYR A 524 -10.46 -12.80 10.45
N VAL A 525 -10.22 -11.76 9.64
CA VAL A 525 -8.90 -11.15 9.53
C VAL A 525 -8.60 -10.32 10.78
N LYS A 526 -7.44 -10.55 11.38
CA LYS A 526 -6.97 -9.82 12.57
C LYS A 526 -6.87 -8.33 12.30
N GLY A 527 -7.28 -7.51 13.26
CA GLY A 527 -7.26 -6.04 13.13
C GLY A 527 -8.34 -5.45 12.21
N SER A 528 -8.41 -5.84 10.93
CA SER A 528 -9.33 -5.22 9.96
C SER A 528 -10.80 -5.58 10.21
N ASP A 529 -11.07 -6.81 10.66
CA ASP A 529 -12.44 -7.29 10.88
C ASP A 529 -12.87 -7.09 12.35
N ARG A 530 -12.06 -6.42 13.18
CA ARG A 530 -12.47 -6.06 14.55
C ARG A 530 -13.65 -5.09 14.49
N ALA A 531 -14.60 -5.28 15.41
CA ALA A 531 -15.66 -4.32 15.62
C ALA A 531 -15.07 -2.94 15.99
N GLY A 532 -15.45 -1.90 15.23
CA GLY A 532 -15.00 -0.52 15.43
C GLY A 532 -13.85 -0.05 14.55
N THR A 533 -13.21 -0.92 13.76
CA THR A 533 -12.14 -0.56 12.80
C THR A 533 -12.47 -0.87 11.35
N GLY A 534 -13.34 -1.85 11.08
CA GLY A 534 -13.76 -2.26 9.73
C GLY A 534 -15.22 -1.93 9.37
N SER A 535 -15.59 -2.19 8.11
CA SER A 535 -16.96 -2.19 7.61
C SER A 535 -17.35 -3.59 7.14
N GLY A 536 -18.50 -4.13 7.58
CA GLY A 536 -18.98 -5.46 7.17
C GLY A 536 -19.25 -6.41 8.34
N ILE A 537 -19.02 -7.71 8.15
CA ILE A 537 -19.11 -8.72 9.21
C ILE A 537 -17.90 -8.57 10.12
N THR A 538 -18.12 -8.37 11.41
CA THR A 538 -17.04 -8.09 12.38
C THR A 538 -17.12 -9.03 13.58
N TYR A 539 -15.98 -9.22 14.24
CA TYR A 539 -15.90 -9.94 15.52
C TYR A 539 -15.61 -8.98 16.68
N ASN A 540 -16.05 -9.35 17.87
CA ASN A 540 -15.79 -8.64 19.11
C ASN A 540 -15.46 -9.61 20.24
N ARG A 541 -15.26 -9.07 21.44
CA ARG A 541 -14.95 -9.86 22.64
C ARG A 541 -16.24 -10.13 23.38
N GLU A 542 -16.55 -11.40 23.51
CA GLU A 542 -17.59 -11.95 24.35
C GLU A 542 -17.10 -12.03 25.78
N HIS A 543 -17.95 -11.61 26.72
CA HIS A 543 -17.75 -11.80 28.15
C HIS A 543 -18.51 -13.06 28.58
N SER A 544 -17.91 -14.25 28.49
CA SER A 544 -18.61 -15.52 28.78
C SER A 544 -19.23 -15.57 30.18
N TRP A 545 -18.67 -14.84 31.16
CA TRP A 545 -19.45 -14.32 32.28
C TRP A 545 -19.88 -12.88 31.98
N PRO A 546 -21.18 -12.58 31.81
CA PRO A 546 -21.62 -11.24 31.43
C PRO A 546 -21.18 -10.20 32.46
N ASN A 547 -20.47 -9.16 32.02
CA ASN A 547 -19.94 -8.12 32.91
C ASN A 547 -21.04 -7.38 33.72
N SER A 548 -22.29 -7.40 33.25
CA SER A 548 -23.46 -6.86 33.97
C SER A 548 -23.81 -7.63 35.25
N LEU A 549 -23.19 -8.80 35.48
CA LEU A 549 -23.40 -9.69 36.61
C LEU A 549 -22.18 -9.67 37.54
N GLY A 550 -21.80 -8.48 38.02
CA GLY A 550 -20.83 -8.33 39.10
C GLY A 550 -19.70 -7.33 38.85
N PHE A 551 -19.37 -6.99 37.59
CA PHE A 551 -18.14 -6.24 37.29
C PHE A 551 -18.22 -5.35 36.03
N GLY A 552 -19.26 -4.55 35.87
CA GLY A 552 -19.53 -3.79 34.62
C GLY A 552 -18.54 -2.68 34.23
N SER A 553 -17.49 -2.42 35.02
CA SER A 553 -16.49 -1.38 34.72
C SER A 553 -15.23 -1.97 34.10
N THR A 554 -14.64 -1.29 33.11
CA THR A 554 -13.32 -1.63 32.56
C THR A 554 -12.17 -1.30 33.51
N THR A 555 -12.42 -0.45 34.51
CA THR A 555 -11.41 0.07 35.45
C THR A 555 -11.86 -0.19 36.88
N GLY A 556 -10.98 -0.73 37.71
CA GLY A 556 -11.27 -1.02 39.12
C GLY A 556 -11.11 0.21 40.03
N ASN A 557 -11.28 0.01 41.35
CA ASN A 557 -11.32 1.08 42.35
C ASN A 557 -10.02 1.89 42.47
N LEU A 558 -8.89 1.35 41.99
CA LEU A 558 -7.58 2.01 42.02
C LEU A 558 -7.18 2.63 40.67
N GLY A 559 -8.08 2.68 39.69
CA GLY A 559 -7.76 3.19 38.35
C GLY A 559 -6.96 2.23 37.47
N LEU A 560 -6.67 1.01 37.95
CA LEU A 560 -6.02 -0.06 37.19
C LEU A 560 -7.06 -0.82 36.34
N PRO A 561 -6.63 -1.54 35.27
CA PRO A 561 -7.51 -2.44 34.53
C PRO A 561 -8.27 -3.37 35.47
N ASN A 562 -9.59 -3.45 35.31
CA ASN A 562 -10.42 -4.33 36.13
C ASN A 562 -10.18 -5.80 35.73
N ALA A 563 -9.48 -6.57 36.56
CA ALA A 563 -9.12 -7.97 36.30
C ALA A 563 -10.30 -8.82 35.78
N PRO A 564 -11.46 -8.91 36.45
CA PRO A 564 -12.60 -9.70 35.96
C PRO A 564 -13.20 -9.20 34.65
N TYR A 565 -13.00 -7.92 34.29
CA TYR A 565 -13.45 -7.40 33.00
C TYR A 565 -12.50 -7.78 31.85
N THR A 566 -11.22 -8.01 32.17
CA THR A 566 -10.13 -8.12 31.18
C THR A 566 -9.50 -9.49 31.10
N ASP A 567 -9.87 -10.41 31.98
CA ASP A 567 -9.32 -11.76 32.06
C ASP A 567 -9.69 -12.62 30.83
N THR A 568 -8.67 -13.02 30.08
CA THR A 568 -8.77 -13.67 28.77
C THR A 568 -9.03 -15.18 28.84
N HIS A 569 -9.13 -15.75 30.05
CA HIS A 569 -9.70 -17.09 30.25
C HIS A 569 -11.23 -17.11 30.10
N MET A 570 -11.89 -15.96 30.24
CA MET A 570 -13.34 -15.81 30.07
C MET A 570 -13.74 -14.99 28.84
N LEU A 571 -12.86 -14.12 28.34
CA LEU A 571 -13.12 -13.41 27.09
C LEU A 571 -12.92 -14.34 25.91
N TYR A 572 -13.83 -14.34 24.93
CA TYR A 572 -13.66 -15.06 23.67
C TYR A 572 -13.90 -14.14 22.46
N LEU A 573 -13.23 -14.34 21.34
CA LEU A 573 -13.57 -13.64 20.09
C LEU A 573 -14.75 -14.35 19.42
N THR A 574 -15.76 -13.56 19.07
CA THR A 574 -17.03 -14.07 18.55
C THR A 574 -17.59 -13.15 17.47
N ASP A 575 -18.39 -13.70 16.56
CA ASP A 575 -19.20 -12.89 15.64
C ASP A 575 -20.07 -11.90 16.43
N THR A 576 -20.03 -10.62 16.03
CA THR A 576 -20.73 -9.54 16.75
C THR A 576 -22.25 -9.72 16.83
N GLY A 577 -22.87 -10.33 15.82
CA GLY A 577 -24.29 -10.65 15.83
C GLY A 577 -24.59 -11.79 16.81
N TYR A 578 -23.81 -12.86 16.77
CA TYR A 578 -23.99 -14.02 17.65
C TYR A 578 -23.78 -13.62 19.11
N ASN A 579 -22.77 -12.79 19.37
CA ASN A 579 -22.54 -12.22 20.69
C ASN A 579 -23.70 -11.31 21.13
N ALA A 580 -24.24 -10.47 20.24
CA ALA A 580 -25.40 -9.64 20.55
C ALA A 580 -26.65 -10.47 20.90
N ASP A 581 -26.88 -11.58 20.19
CA ASP A 581 -27.97 -12.50 20.50
C ASP A 581 -27.75 -13.29 21.77
N ARG A 582 -26.50 -13.59 22.13
CA ARG A 582 -26.16 -14.15 23.44
C ARG A 582 -26.52 -13.16 24.54
N GLY A 583 -26.10 -11.90 24.39
CA GLY A 583 -26.35 -10.85 25.36
C GLY A 583 -25.83 -11.19 26.76
N ASN A 584 -26.70 -11.12 27.77
CA ASN A 584 -26.39 -11.49 29.15
C ASN A 584 -27.27 -12.64 29.66
N MET A 585 -27.73 -13.51 28.76
CA MET A 585 -28.54 -14.67 29.12
C MET A 585 -27.68 -15.77 29.77
N PRO A 586 -28.23 -16.49 30.76
CA PRO A 586 -27.62 -17.71 31.29
C PRO A 586 -27.32 -18.73 30.20
N TYR A 587 -26.16 -19.40 30.30
CA TYR A 587 -25.93 -20.62 29.54
C TYR A 587 -26.86 -21.71 30.07
N ALA A 588 -27.68 -22.24 29.17
CA ALA A 588 -28.72 -23.22 29.48
C ALA A 588 -29.10 -23.99 28.21
N ASP A 589 -29.53 -25.24 28.35
CA ASP A 589 -30.09 -25.99 27.22
C ASP A 589 -31.36 -25.31 26.71
N CYS A 590 -31.43 -25.10 25.40
CA CYS A 590 -32.51 -24.40 24.72
C CYS A 590 -33.18 -25.36 23.72
N THR A 591 -34.22 -26.08 24.14
CA THR A 591 -34.86 -27.08 23.28
C THR A 591 -35.75 -26.47 22.19
N GLN A 592 -35.82 -27.08 21.01
CA GLN A 592 -36.72 -26.60 19.93
C GLN A 592 -38.20 -26.53 20.35
N VAL A 593 -38.66 -27.42 21.23
CA VAL A 593 -40.03 -27.37 21.78
C VAL A 593 -40.27 -26.13 22.66
N SER A 594 -39.20 -25.50 23.15
CA SER A 594 -39.25 -24.23 23.90
C SER A 594 -39.28 -23.00 22.99
N GLY A 595 -39.20 -23.13 21.67
CA GLY A 595 -39.24 -22.00 20.73
C GLY A 595 -37.88 -21.31 20.52
N CYS A 596 -36.79 -22.05 20.68
CA CYS A 596 -35.43 -21.52 20.48
C CYS A 596 -35.12 -21.20 19.01
N ALA A 597 -34.42 -20.09 18.79
CA ALA A 597 -33.91 -19.66 17.50
C ALA A 597 -32.52 -20.24 17.24
N GLU A 598 -32.27 -20.59 15.98
CA GLU A 598 -31.00 -21.18 15.54
C GLU A 598 -29.99 -20.12 15.12
N ARG A 599 -28.73 -20.33 15.51
CA ARG A 599 -27.55 -19.58 15.07
C ARG A 599 -26.49 -20.57 14.55
N PRO A 600 -26.50 -20.87 13.25
CA PRO A 600 -25.70 -21.96 12.67
C PRO A 600 -24.21 -21.64 12.61
N THR A 601 -23.37 -22.66 12.76
CA THR A 601 -21.92 -22.51 12.56
C THR A 601 -21.53 -22.64 11.09
N GLU A 602 -20.35 -22.13 10.76
CA GLU A 602 -19.66 -22.42 9.50
C GLU A 602 -18.74 -23.64 9.67
N ALA A 603 -18.51 -24.39 8.58
CA ALA A 603 -17.64 -25.55 8.60
C ALA A 603 -16.18 -25.10 8.44
N ASN A 604 -15.40 -25.19 9.50
CA ASN A 604 -13.98 -24.86 9.51
C ASN A 604 -13.21 -25.87 10.37
N ASN A 605 -11.99 -26.22 9.94
CA ASN A 605 -11.11 -27.18 10.63
C ASN A 605 -11.78 -28.53 10.97
N GLY A 606 -12.64 -29.01 10.07
CA GLY A 606 -13.30 -30.31 10.20
C GLY A 606 -14.51 -30.34 11.15
N VAL A 607 -14.88 -29.21 11.76
CA VAL A 607 -16.03 -29.10 12.68
C VAL A 607 -16.99 -27.98 12.24
N GLY A 608 -18.21 -28.01 12.80
CA GLY A 608 -19.26 -27.03 12.49
C GLY A 608 -20.01 -27.31 11.18
N GLY A 609 -20.79 -26.33 10.75
CA GLY A 609 -21.64 -26.41 9.57
C GLY A 609 -22.92 -27.23 9.77
N GLY A 610 -23.87 -27.04 8.85
CA GLY A 610 -25.20 -27.65 8.92
C GLY A 610 -26.20 -26.76 9.64
N THR A 611 -27.46 -26.82 9.20
CA THR A 611 -28.57 -25.99 9.70
C THR A 611 -29.84 -26.81 9.83
N GLY A 612 -30.74 -26.45 10.75
CA GLY A 612 -32.10 -26.99 10.83
C GLY A 612 -32.23 -28.34 11.54
N VAL A 613 -31.15 -28.85 12.14
CA VAL A 613 -31.15 -30.09 12.95
C VAL A 613 -30.85 -29.72 14.40
N TYR A 614 -31.73 -30.12 15.33
CA TYR A 614 -31.52 -29.88 16.77
C TYR A 614 -30.89 -31.10 17.47
N PRO A 615 -29.88 -30.92 18.35
CA PRO A 615 -29.16 -29.66 18.57
C PRO A 615 -28.16 -29.34 17.44
N GLY A 616 -27.81 -30.32 16.59
CA GLY A 616 -26.92 -30.11 15.43
C GLY A 616 -25.57 -29.47 15.80
N ASN A 617 -25.00 -28.71 14.88
CA ASN A 617 -23.78 -27.91 15.10
C ASN A 617 -24.13 -26.42 15.18
N SER A 618 -25.21 -26.08 15.88
CA SER A 618 -25.72 -24.71 15.96
C SER A 618 -25.78 -24.25 17.40
N ASN A 619 -25.68 -22.94 17.61
CA ASN A 619 -26.08 -22.32 18.86
C ASN A 619 -27.60 -22.16 18.86
N TRP A 620 -28.21 -22.27 20.03
CA TRP A 620 -29.65 -22.14 20.19
C TRP A 620 -29.95 -21.15 21.30
N PHE A 621 -30.81 -20.18 21.02
CA PHE A 621 -31.09 -19.15 22.01
C PHE A 621 -32.57 -18.79 22.07
N GLN A 622 -33.00 -18.34 23.24
CA GLN A 622 -34.34 -17.86 23.47
C GLN A 622 -34.26 -16.60 24.32
N GLY A 623 -34.70 -15.48 23.76
CA GLY A 623 -34.79 -14.21 24.48
C GLY A 623 -35.98 -14.15 25.45
N PRO A 624 -36.13 -13.02 26.16
CA PRO A 624 -35.31 -11.80 26.05
C PRO A 624 -33.96 -11.92 26.78
N ASN A 625 -33.07 -10.94 26.54
CA ASN A 625 -31.86 -10.77 27.33
C ASN A 625 -32.14 -10.76 28.84
N GLY A 626 -31.18 -11.27 29.60
CA GLY A 626 -31.25 -11.47 31.03
C GLY A 626 -31.71 -12.88 31.39
N ASN A 627 -31.99 -13.07 32.68
CA ASN A 627 -32.20 -14.39 33.27
C ASN A 627 -33.46 -15.15 32.79
N GLN A 628 -34.40 -14.46 32.12
CA GLN A 628 -35.55 -15.12 31.47
C GLN A 628 -35.15 -15.86 30.20
N GLY A 629 -34.06 -15.45 29.57
CA GLY A 629 -33.55 -16.07 28.36
C GLY A 629 -32.60 -17.23 28.63
N SER A 630 -32.14 -17.85 27.55
CA SER A 630 -31.19 -18.97 27.56
C SER A 630 -30.35 -18.95 26.29
N PHE A 631 -29.07 -19.30 26.41
CA PHE A 631 -28.18 -19.50 25.28
C PHE A 631 -27.48 -20.86 25.41
N GLN A 632 -27.68 -21.73 24.43
CA GLN A 632 -27.04 -23.03 24.28
C GLN A 632 -25.93 -22.92 23.24
N VAL A 633 -24.70 -23.16 23.66
CA VAL A 633 -23.54 -23.15 22.76
C VAL A 633 -23.53 -24.44 21.93
N TRP A 634 -23.06 -24.35 20.69
CA TRP A 634 -22.88 -25.51 19.82
C TRP A 634 -21.93 -26.56 20.42
N SER A 635 -22.06 -27.80 19.96
CA SER A 635 -21.54 -28.99 20.63
C SER A 635 -20.03 -29.06 20.83
N ALA A 636 -19.23 -28.42 19.96
CA ALA A 636 -17.77 -28.47 19.99
C ALA A 636 -17.11 -27.33 20.79
N ARG A 637 -17.90 -26.43 21.39
CA ARG A 637 -17.39 -25.32 22.21
C ARG A 637 -18.10 -25.17 23.56
N ARG A 638 -19.15 -25.96 23.81
CA ARG A 638 -19.97 -25.80 25.01
C ARG A 638 -19.18 -26.11 26.30
N GLY A 639 -18.22 -27.02 26.22
CA GLY A 639 -17.30 -27.35 27.30
C GLY A 639 -16.36 -26.19 27.60
N ASP A 640 -15.80 -25.57 26.56
CA ASP A 640 -14.88 -24.43 26.66
C ASP A 640 -15.53 -23.26 27.42
N LEU A 641 -16.74 -22.89 27.00
CA LEU A 641 -17.50 -21.82 27.61
C LEU A 641 -17.96 -22.19 29.04
N ALA A 642 -18.25 -23.46 29.30
CA ALA A 642 -18.57 -23.92 30.65
C ALA A 642 -17.36 -23.82 31.59
N ARG A 643 -16.18 -24.26 31.14
CA ARG A 643 -14.92 -24.17 31.89
C ARG A 643 -14.50 -22.73 32.13
N ALA A 644 -14.73 -21.82 31.19
CA ALA A 644 -14.51 -20.39 31.37
C ALA A 644 -15.36 -19.81 32.51
N VAL A 645 -16.65 -20.16 32.56
CA VAL A 645 -17.57 -19.68 33.62
C VAL A 645 -17.26 -20.32 34.97
N MET A 646 -16.94 -21.62 35.00
CA MET A 646 -16.49 -22.32 36.20
C MET A 646 -15.20 -21.72 36.76
N TYR A 647 -14.24 -21.38 35.90
CA TYR A 647 -13.01 -20.70 36.27
C TYR A 647 -13.28 -19.35 36.95
N MET A 648 -14.19 -18.53 36.40
CA MET A 648 -14.53 -17.24 37.00
C MET A 648 -15.04 -17.37 38.44
N ALA A 649 -15.83 -18.40 38.73
CA ALA A 649 -16.39 -18.64 40.06
C ALA A 649 -15.37 -19.10 41.12
N ILE A 650 -14.22 -19.64 40.70
CA ILE A 650 -13.12 -19.99 41.62
C ILE A 650 -12.06 -18.89 41.64
N ARG A 651 -11.82 -18.21 40.51
CA ARG A 651 -10.85 -17.13 40.45
C ARG A 651 -11.28 -15.93 41.29
N TYR A 652 -12.58 -15.59 41.29
CA TYR A 652 -13.10 -14.38 41.91
C TYR A 652 -14.05 -14.71 43.07
N GLU A 653 -13.49 -14.94 44.27
CA GLU A 653 -14.22 -15.22 45.51
C GLU A 653 -14.33 -13.97 46.43
N GLY A 654 -14.21 -12.78 45.85
CA GLY A 654 -14.17 -11.52 46.57
C GLY A 654 -12.81 -11.20 47.21
N GLY A 655 -12.77 -10.09 47.94
CA GLY A 655 -11.57 -9.63 48.63
C GLY A 655 -10.74 -8.65 47.79
N GLN A 656 -9.42 -8.80 47.84
CA GLN A 656 -8.47 -7.93 47.15
C GLN A 656 -7.42 -8.76 46.41
N ASP A 657 -7.08 -8.30 45.21
CA ASP A 657 -5.96 -8.84 44.44
C ASP A 657 -4.66 -8.74 45.27
N PRO A 658 -3.90 -9.84 45.44
CA PRO A 658 -2.75 -9.87 46.35
C PRO A 658 -1.57 -9.02 45.88
N ASN A 659 -1.49 -8.69 44.60
CA ASN A 659 -0.36 -7.95 44.02
C ASN A 659 -0.63 -6.45 43.97
N THR A 660 -1.88 -6.06 43.77
CA THR A 660 -2.28 -4.66 43.54
C THR A 660 -3.15 -4.07 44.64
N GLY A 661 -3.79 -4.90 45.48
CA GLY A 661 -4.76 -4.47 46.48
C GLY A 661 -6.09 -3.99 45.88
N GLN A 662 -6.32 -4.17 44.57
CA GLN A 662 -7.58 -3.83 43.92
C GLN A 662 -8.71 -4.74 44.42
N ASN A 663 -9.89 -4.18 44.66
CA ASN A 663 -11.04 -4.97 45.10
C ASN A 663 -11.50 -5.91 43.98
N GLU A 664 -11.75 -7.16 44.33
CA GLU A 664 -12.26 -8.19 43.42
C GLU A 664 -13.71 -8.55 43.77
N PRO A 665 -14.56 -8.87 42.78
CA PRO A 665 -15.92 -9.33 43.03
C PRO A 665 -15.92 -10.76 43.57
N ASP A 666 -16.98 -11.11 44.29
CA ASP A 666 -17.38 -12.48 44.60
C ASP A 666 -18.38 -12.97 43.55
N LEU A 667 -17.99 -14.00 42.80
CA LEU A 667 -18.72 -14.58 41.68
C LEU A 667 -19.07 -16.05 41.99
N GLU A 668 -20.36 -16.39 41.93
CA GLU A 668 -20.83 -17.72 42.30
C GLU A 668 -21.71 -18.36 41.21
N LEU A 669 -21.55 -19.68 41.03
CA LEU A 669 -22.47 -20.47 40.20
C LEU A 669 -23.78 -20.74 40.93
N THR A 670 -24.89 -20.84 40.21
CA THR A 670 -26.18 -21.21 40.84
C THR A 670 -27.16 -21.83 39.85
N ASP A 671 -27.87 -22.88 40.28
CA ASP A 671 -29.05 -23.36 39.56
C ASP A 671 -30.30 -22.53 39.88
N ASN A 672 -30.26 -21.70 40.93
CA ASN A 672 -31.37 -20.82 41.29
C ASN A 672 -31.34 -19.55 40.45
N ARG A 673 -32.03 -19.61 39.30
CA ARG A 673 -32.22 -18.45 38.41
C ARG A 673 -32.64 -17.18 39.14
N ASN A 674 -33.40 -17.21 40.23
CA ASN A 674 -33.82 -15.98 40.92
C ASN A 674 -32.65 -15.15 41.47
N LEU A 675 -31.49 -15.76 41.71
CA LEU A 675 -30.28 -15.09 42.17
C LEU A 675 -29.50 -14.43 41.02
N ILE A 676 -29.71 -14.86 39.77
CA ILE A 676 -29.04 -14.30 38.59
C ILE A 676 -29.69 -12.97 38.23
N GLN A 677 -29.13 -11.88 38.75
CA GLN A 677 -29.64 -10.52 38.62
C GLN A 677 -28.53 -9.58 38.15
N ILE A 678 -28.90 -8.57 37.35
CA ILE A 678 -27.98 -7.49 37.00
C ILE A 678 -27.58 -6.75 38.28
N THR A 679 -26.27 -6.74 38.57
CA THR A 679 -25.72 -6.18 39.79
C THR A 679 -24.26 -5.82 39.61
N SER A 680 -23.79 -4.86 40.39
CA SER A 680 -22.36 -4.60 40.60
C SER A 680 -21.92 -4.94 42.03
N SER A 681 -22.81 -5.57 42.80
CA SER A 681 -22.58 -5.96 44.19
C SER A 681 -22.24 -7.44 44.27
N SER A 682 -21.46 -7.80 45.29
CA SER A 682 -21.06 -9.16 45.60
C SER A 682 -21.92 -9.75 46.74
N PRO A 683 -22.24 -11.06 46.70
CA PRO A 683 -21.97 -12.00 45.60
C PRO A 683 -22.87 -11.74 44.38
N ALA A 684 -22.31 -11.93 43.19
CA ALA A 684 -23.02 -11.90 41.93
C ALA A 684 -23.07 -13.31 41.33
N TYR A 685 -24.23 -13.68 40.77
CA TYR A 685 -24.49 -15.05 40.35
C TYR A 685 -24.64 -15.17 38.84
N MET A 686 -24.12 -16.26 38.27
CA MET A 686 -24.31 -16.63 36.87
C MET A 686 -24.10 -18.13 36.67
N GLY A 687 -24.69 -18.68 35.61
CA GLY A 687 -24.42 -20.04 35.16
C GLY A 687 -25.20 -21.09 35.93
N LEU A 688 -26.01 -21.86 35.21
CA LEU A 688 -26.70 -23.02 35.79
C LEU A 688 -25.67 -24.12 36.04
N MET A 689 -25.19 -24.22 37.28
CA MET A 689 -24.11 -25.11 37.70
C MET A 689 -24.28 -26.53 37.16
N SER A 690 -25.47 -27.10 37.33
CA SER A 690 -25.79 -28.44 36.83
C SER A 690 -25.63 -28.56 35.31
N THR A 691 -26.03 -27.54 34.55
CA THR A 691 -25.90 -27.50 33.09
C THR A 691 -24.43 -27.37 32.67
N LEU A 692 -23.69 -26.46 33.31
CA LEU A 692 -22.28 -26.23 32.99
C LEU A 692 -21.43 -27.49 33.26
N LEU A 693 -21.68 -28.19 34.37
CA LEU A 693 -21.02 -29.46 34.67
C LEU A 693 -21.37 -30.53 33.63
N ALA A 694 -22.63 -30.61 33.21
CA ALA A 694 -23.04 -31.55 32.17
C ALA A 694 -22.38 -31.24 30.81
N TRP A 695 -22.29 -29.96 30.43
CA TRP A 695 -21.63 -29.54 29.19
C TRP A 695 -20.12 -29.81 29.24
N HIS A 696 -19.47 -29.49 30.36
CA HIS A 696 -18.07 -29.79 30.59
C HIS A 696 -17.74 -31.28 30.41
N GLN A 697 -18.58 -32.17 30.96
CA GLN A 697 -18.41 -33.61 30.81
C GLN A 697 -18.68 -34.10 29.37
N ALA A 698 -19.63 -33.47 28.67
CA ALA A 698 -20.05 -33.87 27.34
C ALA A 698 -19.18 -33.26 26.21
N ASP A 699 -18.24 -32.39 26.56
CA ASP A 699 -17.29 -31.72 25.67
C ASP A 699 -15.97 -31.51 26.44
N PRO A 700 -15.15 -32.57 26.60
CA PRO A 700 -13.90 -32.51 27.37
C PRO A 700 -12.85 -31.61 26.70
N PRO A 701 -11.81 -31.16 27.42
CA PRO A 701 -10.77 -30.31 26.86
C PRO A 701 -10.10 -30.95 25.64
N ASP A 702 -9.95 -30.15 24.58
CA ASP A 702 -9.26 -30.54 23.35
C ASP A 702 -7.92 -29.81 23.18
N ALA A 703 -7.15 -30.18 22.15
CA ALA A 703 -5.84 -29.59 21.90
C ALA A 703 -5.90 -28.08 21.62
N ALA A 704 -6.98 -27.58 21.03
CA ALA A 704 -7.14 -26.16 20.76
C ALA A 704 -7.40 -25.39 22.06
N GLU A 705 -8.19 -25.95 22.97
CA GLU A 705 -8.46 -25.35 24.28
C GLU A 705 -7.22 -25.37 25.20
N VAL A 706 -6.43 -26.45 25.17
CA VAL A 706 -5.14 -26.52 25.89
C VAL A 706 -4.15 -25.47 25.37
N LEU A 707 -4.00 -25.35 24.04
CA LEU A 707 -3.17 -24.30 23.43
C LEU A 707 -3.63 -22.90 23.86
N ARG A 708 -4.96 -22.68 23.85
CA ARG A 708 -5.55 -21.43 24.30
C ARG A 708 -5.18 -21.13 25.76
N ASN A 709 -5.22 -22.12 26.65
CA ASN A 709 -4.83 -22.01 28.05
C ASN A 709 -3.35 -21.63 28.21
N ASP A 710 -2.46 -22.26 27.41
CA ASP A 710 -1.03 -21.97 27.37
C ASP A 710 -0.74 -20.52 26.95
N VAL A 711 -1.39 -20.06 25.87
CA VAL A 711 -1.24 -18.70 25.37
C VAL A 711 -1.66 -17.71 26.46
N VAL A 712 -2.84 -17.87 27.06
CA VAL A 712 -3.30 -16.97 28.12
C VAL A 712 -2.33 -16.97 29.31
N GLN A 713 -1.84 -18.13 29.74
CA GLN A 713 -0.88 -18.22 30.83
C GLN A 713 0.39 -17.44 30.54
N SER A 714 0.91 -17.48 29.31
CA SER A 714 2.12 -16.76 28.94
C SER A 714 2.02 -15.24 29.14
N PHE A 715 0.81 -14.68 29.18
CA PHE A 715 0.54 -13.27 29.46
C PHE A 715 0.09 -13.06 30.91
N GLN A 716 -0.98 -13.74 31.34
CA GLN A 716 -1.60 -13.48 32.64
C GLN A 716 -0.85 -14.13 33.81
N GLY A 717 -0.03 -15.15 33.52
CA GLY A 717 0.69 -15.94 34.52
C GLY A 717 -0.17 -17.00 35.20
N ASN A 718 -1.48 -17.04 34.93
CA ASN A 718 -2.40 -18.02 35.51
C ASN A 718 -3.05 -18.92 34.45
N ARG A 719 -3.51 -20.10 34.89
CA ARG A 719 -4.16 -21.11 34.04
C ARG A 719 -5.60 -21.35 34.46
N ASN A 720 -6.44 -21.80 33.52
CA ASN A 720 -7.75 -22.34 33.83
C ASN A 720 -7.61 -23.81 34.26
N PRO A 721 -7.85 -24.13 35.54
CA PRO A 721 -7.61 -25.46 36.07
C PRO A 721 -8.58 -26.51 35.55
N PHE A 722 -9.72 -26.13 35.02
CA PHE A 722 -10.69 -27.10 34.51
C PHE A 722 -10.35 -27.58 33.10
N ILE A 723 -9.38 -26.92 32.43
CA ILE A 723 -8.79 -27.38 31.18
C ILE A 723 -7.69 -28.41 31.48
N ASP A 724 -6.81 -28.10 32.44
CA ASP A 724 -5.68 -28.98 32.79
C ASP A 724 -6.08 -30.16 33.69
N HIS A 725 -7.04 -29.94 34.60
CA HIS A 725 -7.59 -30.89 35.57
C HIS A 725 -9.13 -30.91 35.50
N PRO A 726 -9.73 -31.39 34.40
CA PRO A 726 -11.18 -31.45 34.25
C PRO A 726 -11.87 -32.23 35.39
N GLU A 727 -11.18 -33.20 35.99
CA GLU A 727 -11.69 -33.99 37.12
C GLU A 727 -11.98 -33.17 38.39
N TRP A 728 -11.44 -31.95 38.51
CA TRP A 728 -11.72 -31.08 39.66
C TRP A 728 -13.07 -30.34 39.56
N ALA A 729 -13.65 -30.24 38.36
CA ALA A 729 -14.95 -29.61 38.14
C ALA A 729 -16.08 -30.49 38.72
N THR A 730 -16.44 -30.26 39.97
CA THR A 730 -17.48 -31.03 40.68
C THR A 730 -18.46 -30.11 41.39
N GLU A 731 -19.71 -30.55 41.54
CA GLU A 731 -20.71 -29.84 42.34
C GLU A 731 -20.21 -29.57 43.77
N ALA A 732 -19.51 -30.53 44.36
CA ALA A 732 -18.95 -30.40 45.70
C ALA A 732 -17.92 -29.26 45.81
N LEU A 733 -17.12 -29.02 44.76
CA LEU A 733 -16.19 -27.89 44.71
C LEU A 733 -16.95 -26.56 44.81
N PHE A 734 -17.92 -26.36 43.91
CA PHE A 734 -18.63 -25.09 43.78
C PHE A 734 -19.59 -24.79 44.95
N THR A 735 -20.08 -25.82 45.65
CA THR A 735 -20.97 -25.69 46.82
C THR A 735 -20.25 -25.77 48.17
N SER A 736 -18.93 -26.02 48.17
CA SER A 736 -18.15 -26.06 49.40
C SER A 736 -18.03 -24.68 50.06
N THR A 737 -17.86 -24.68 51.39
CA THR A 737 -17.51 -23.47 52.14
C THR A 737 -16.01 -23.37 52.31
N THR A 738 -15.47 -22.15 52.32
CA THR A 738 -14.06 -21.91 52.58
C THR A 738 -13.69 -22.44 53.98
N PRO A 739 -12.69 -23.32 54.10
CA PRO A 739 -12.27 -23.86 55.38
C PRO A 739 -11.67 -22.74 56.25
N ALA A 740 -11.73 -22.90 57.58
CA ALA A 740 -11.17 -21.93 58.52
C ALA A 740 -9.65 -21.70 58.32
N VAL A 741 -8.95 -22.71 57.81
CA VAL A 741 -7.54 -22.64 57.43
C VAL A 741 -7.40 -23.26 56.04
N CYS A 742 -6.76 -22.54 55.13
CA CYS A 742 -6.40 -23.05 53.81
C CYS A 742 -4.98 -23.64 53.87
N GLU A 743 -4.81 -24.90 53.46
CA GLU A 743 -3.59 -25.67 53.64
C GLU A 743 -2.98 -26.03 52.27
N PRO A 744 -2.25 -25.10 51.62
CA PRO A 744 -1.53 -25.40 50.39
C PRO A 744 -0.48 -26.48 50.63
N LEU A 745 -0.31 -27.38 49.66
CA LEU A 745 0.77 -28.37 49.71
C LEU A 745 2.11 -27.65 49.61
N THR A 746 3.09 -28.09 50.40
CA THR A 746 4.47 -27.66 50.21
C THR A 746 5.01 -28.40 48.99
N PRO A 747 5.60 -27.71 47.99
CA PRO A 747 6.31 -28.39 46.92
C PRO A 747 7.36 -29.27 47.57
N GLN A 748 7.21 -30.59 47.48
CA GLN A 748 8.29 -31.49 47.87
C GLN A 748 9.46 -31.13 46.94
N PRO A 749 10.64 -30.73 47.44
CA PRO A 749 11.81 -30.69 46.59
C PRO A 749 11.93 -32.10 46.03
N THR A 750 11.86 -32.24 44.71
CA THR A 750 12.21 -33.47 44.05
C THR A 750 13.63 -33.79 44.52
N GLU A 751 13.75 -34.76 45.43
CA GLU A 751 15.06 -35.25 45.86
C GLU A 751 15.73 -35.78 44.60
N ILE A 752 16.66 -34.98 44.07
CA ILE A 752 17.72 -35.46 43.21
C ILE A 752 18.46 -36.49 44.07
N PHE A 753 18.14 -37.76 43.88
CA PHE A 753 19.07 -38.84 44.18
C PHE A 753 20.23 -38.72 43.21
N GLY A 754 21.11 -37.77 43.52
CA GLY A 754 22.35 -37.49 42.83
C GLY A 754 23.50 -37.65 43.80
N ASN A 755 24.08 -38.84 43.76
CA ASN A 755 25.50 -39.13 43.93
C ASN A 755 25.96 -39.43 45.37
N GLY A 756 26.16 -40.72 45.64
CA GLY A 756 27.20 -41.14 46.59
C GLY A 756 28.59 -40.67 46.14
N PHE A 757 29.52 -40.63 47.10
CA PHE A 757 30.90 -40.05 47.09
C PHE A 757 30.91 -38.52 47.34
N GLU A 758 31.58 -37.90 48.33
CA GLU A 758 32.55 -38.21 49.40
C GLU A 758 32.33 -37.14 50.53
N SER A 759 32.75 -37.25 51.79
CA SER A 759 34.12 -37.54 52.23
C SER A 759 34.20 -37.92 53.72
N LEU A 760 35.11 -38.86 53.98
CA LEU A 760 35.82 -39.00 55.24
C LEU A 760 36.74 -37.78 55.42
N ASN A 761 36.56 -37.04 56.51
CA ASN A 761 37.63 -36.53 57.38
C ASN A 761 37.05 -36.04 58.70
#